data_AF-A0A953HD86-F1
#
_entry.id   AF-A0A953HD86-F1
#
_cell.length_a   1.000
_cell.length_b   1.000
_cell.length_c   1.000
_cell.angle_alpha   90.00
_cell.angle_beta   90.00
_cell.angle_gamma   90.00
#
_symmetry.space_group_name_H-M   'P 1'
#
loop_
_entity.id
_entity.type
_entity.pdbx_description
1 polymer ?
#
loop_
_entity_poly.entity_id
_entity_poly.type
_entity_poly.pdbx_seq_one_letter_code
_entity_poly.pdbx_strand_id
1 'polypeptide(L)'
;MIAILAVVATPLAAQTTIRIVASNTTSGNNQDYQAPGQHILQALKPDIALMQEFNVPGTNDDAGVSAFVTSVFGAGYSWYREPKGSANIPNGIVSKYPILAAGEWDDTQVSDRDFVWARIDIPGSIDLYVISVHLLTASSGVRNTEAQQIINTYLPTLNIPSNAYLAIGGDFNTDSRSESCISTFSSKFVTASPYPVGQDGSGNTNAGRNKPYDWVLVNSNLDSLEVATVSGTFSYANGLVFDTRDFNQTQLNASFPPALTTDSGATNMQHMAVARTFVVPGGGTVTNGNTVSVSTINRAPATAAAGATVPMLSIVLTANANEWDAGTVTINRLGTLPDAFVTPRIYLDSNQNGVVDGAEALLGTGSFSSGSSVITLSPAPRSTAPTAMHLLAVASVAGAAAEASTVQFQLAANGVTYSSTGGTDVNPTFSAVSSGVSTISGSPPPPPGPAAGCVVINKYLNSGTTGDTVELLVVQDQLDMRGMIMKDFSSSMASDGGGKYTFSTNALWSSVRAGTLIILRNDATAADVITGGTDFVLDVGLANTTYFTSGGGTFDIGGTEMVMIKAAGSGTSGSTGSWHALASGTAGIQYTAAPTPKLRAATASNTGQYCYAVNNNGSAGTESVLTNFTDATGLALGGGSGQTFGTGNTTDNTNFILFLRGTAATGGTGATGTAFVANWNSLVTATSYRLDVSTNSNFSSFVTGYNDLGVGNVTSYPVTGLTPGTYYYRVRGVNREGTRSRSSDPSSANISSIGDWRIY
;
A
#
# COMPACT_ATOMS: atom_id res chain seq x y z
N MET A 1 -33.57 -15.24 -50.61
CA MET A 1 -32.94 -16.16 -49.65
C MET A 1 -32.85 -15.42 -48.32
N ILE A 2 -33.59 -15.89 -47.31
CA ILE A 2 -33.54 -15.37 -45.94
C ILE A 2 -32.35 -16.05 -45.26
N ALA A 3 -31.36 -15.26 -44.82
CA ALA A 3 -30.25 -15.78 -44.02
C ALA A 3 -30.74 -15.98 -42.59
N ILE A 4 -30.81 -17.24 -42.16
CA ILE A 4 -31.04 -17.62 -40.76
C ILE A 4 -29.73 -17.38 -40.02
N LEU A 5 -29.71 -16.36 -39.16
CA LEU A 5 -28.62 -16.12 -38.22
C LEU A 5 -28.78 -17.14 -37.08
N ALA A 6 -27.99 -18.21 -37.10
CA ALA A 6 -27.89 -19.13 -35.98
C ALA A 6 -27.17 -18.42 -34.83
N VAL A 7 -27.93 -18.00 -33.81
CA VAL A 7 -27.37 -17.61 -32.52
C VAL A 7 -26.78 -18.87 -31.90
N VAL A 8 -25.46 -18.94 -31.86
CA VAL A 8 -24.73 -19.94 -31.06
C VAL A 8 -25.00 -19.58 -29.60
N ALA A 9 -25.90 -20.32 -28.95
CA ALA A 9 -26.08 -20.22 -27.51
C ALA A 9 -24.80 -20.72 -26.85
N THR A 10 -24.06 -19.84 -26.20
CA THR A 10 -23.02 -20.24 -25.26
C THR A 10 -23.68 -21.09 -24.16
N PRO A 11 -23.13 -22.26 -23.79
CA PRO A 11 -23.72 -23.05 -22.73
C PRO A 11 -23.78 -22.20 -21.46
N LEU A 12 -24.94 -22.18 -20.80
CA LEU A 12 -25.13 -21.49 -19.53
C LEU A 12 -24.07 -22.03 -18.56
N ALA A 13 -23.29 -21.16 -17.92
CA ALA A 13 -22.35 -21.57 -16.89
C ALA A 13 -23.10 -22.42 -15.85
N ALA A 14 -22.50 -23.51 -15.40
CA ALA A 14 -23.11 -24.36 -14.38
C ALA A 14 -23.42 -23.51 -13.13
N GLN A 15 -24.56 -23.74 -12.50
CA GLN A 15 -25.05 -22.96 -11.35
C GLN A 15 -25.22 -23.86 -10.15
N THR A 16 -24.91 -23.33 -8.96
CA THR A 16 -25.11 -24.03 -7.69
C THR A 16 -25.97 -23.20 -6.76
N THR A 17 -26.91 -23.86 -6.09
CA THR A 17 -27.75 -23.23 -5.07
C THR A 17 -27.03 -23.25 -3.72
N ILE A 18 -27.10 -22.13 -3.01
CA ILE A 18 -26.56 -21.98 -1.66
C ILE A 18 -27.67 -21.50 -0.74
N ARG A 19 -27.94 -22.26 0.32
CA ARG A 19 -28.89 -21.88 1.36
C ARG A 19 -28.16 -21.43 2.63
N ILE A 20 -28.42 -20.18 3.03
CA ILE A 20 -27.91 -19.59 4.27
C ILE A 20 -29.06 -19.58 5.28
N VAL A 21 -28.81 -20.13 6.48
CA VAL A 21 -29.79 -20.20 7.57
C VAL A 21 -29.23 -19.51 8.81
N ALA A 22 -29.93 -18.51 9.33
CA ALA A 22 -29.71 -18.00 10.68
C ALA A 22 -30.57 -18.80 11.67
N SER A 23 -29.99 -19.19 12.81
CA SER A 23 -30.64 -20.10 13.74
C SER A 23 -30.23 -19.79 15.19
N ASN A 24 -31.21 -19.37 15.99
CA ASN A 24 -31.20 -19.42 17.45
C ASN A 24 -32.27 -20.42 17.96
N THR A 25 -32.24 -21.66 17.46
CA THR A 25 -33.29 -22.66 17.74
C THR A 25 -32.95 -23.55 18.94
N THR A 26 -32.32 -22.99 19.96
CA THR A 26 -32.08 -23.71 21.22
C THR A 26 -33.38 -23.96 21.95
N SER A 27 -33.38 -24.94 22.86
CA SER A 27 -34.56 -25.28 23.65
C SER A 27 -34.18 -25.87 25.00
N GLY A 28 -35.17 -26.01 25.88
CA GLY A 28 -34.98 -26.47 27.25
C GLY A 28 -34.34 -25.40 28.14
N ASN A 29 -33.73 -25.82 29.25
CA ASN A 29 -33.21 -24.89 30.26
C ASN A 29 -31.70 -24.60 30.09
N ASN A 30 -31.05 -25.21 29.11
CA ASN A 30 -29.59 -25.18 28.97
C ASN A 30 -29.11 -24.35 27.78
N GLN A 31 -30.02 -23.73 27.02
CA GLN A 31 -29.68 -22.95 25.82
C GLN A 31 -28.79 -23.76 24.86
N ASP A 32 -29.19 -25.00 24.59
CA ASP A 32 -28.50 -25.94 23.72
C ASP A 32 -29.41 -26.46 22.60
N TYR A 33 -28.79 -26.93 21.52
CA TYR A 33 -29.48 -27.49 20.36
C TYR A 33 -29.98 -28.91 20.65
N GLN A 34 -31.04 -29.03 21.44
CA GLN A 34 -31.74 -30.30 21.68
C GLN A 34 -32.48 -30.78 20.41
N ALA A 35 -33.11 -31.96 20.49
CA ALA A 35 -33.76 -32.60 19.34
C ALA A 35 -34.66 -31.65 18.50
N PRO A 36 -35.52 -30.79 19.10
CA PRO A 36 -36.32 -29.84 18.32
C PRO A 36 -35.51 -28.92 17.40
N GLY A 37 -34.44 -28.30 17.91
CA GLY A 37 -33.56 -27.44 17.12
C GLY A 37 -32.78 -28.22 16.06
N GLN A 38 -32.36 -29.45 16.38
CA GLN A 38 -31.70 -30.35 15.43
C GLN A 38 -32.61 -30.72 14.26
N HIS A 39 -33.88 -31.06 14.54
CA HIS A 39 -34.86 -31.40 13.51
C HIS A 39 -35.11 -30.21 12.58
N ILE A 40 -35.21 -28.99 13.12
CA ILE A 40 -35.37 -27.75 12.34
C ILE A 40 -34.18 -27.56 11.38
N LEU A 41 -32.95 -27.68 11.86
CA LEU A 41 -31.75 -27.56 11.02
C LEU A 41 -31.69 -28.64 9.94
N GLN A 42 -31.97 -29.89 10.29
CA GLN A 42 -32.03 -31.01 9.35
C GLN A 42 -33.12 -30.81 8.28
N ALA A 43 -34.27 -30.26 8.67
CA ALA A 43 -35.37 -29.96 7.77
C ALA A 43 -35.03 -28.84 6.77
N LEU A 44 -34.34 -27.79 7.24
CA LEU A 44 -33.97 -26.64 6.41
C LEU A 44 -32.80 -26.93 5.47
N LYS A 45 -31.95 -27.92 5.79
CA LYS A 45 -30.80 -28.33 4.98
C LYS A 45 -29.89 -27.15 4.60
N PRO A 46 -29.34 -26.42 5.57
CA PRO A 46 -28.41 -25.33 5.31
C PRO A 46 -27.16 -25.83 4.56
N ASP A 47 -26.71 -25.06 3.58
CA ASP A 47 -25.34 -25.16 3.08
C ASP A 47 -24.41 -24.34 3.99
N ILE A 48 -24.90 -23.20 4.51
CA ILE A 48 -24.24 -22.41 5.56
C ILE A 48 -25.27 -22.13 6.67
N ALA A 49 -24.89 -22.38 7.91
CA ALA A 49 -25.67 -22.04 9.09
C ALA A 49 -24.91 -21.05 9.98
N LEU A 50 -25.59 -19.96 10.33
CA LEU A 50 -25.15 -18.93 11.27
C LEU A 50 -25.84 -19.22 12.60
N MET A 51 -25.08 -19.80 13.51
CA MET A 51 -25.56 -20.39 14.76
C MET A 51 -25.38 -19.41 15.92
N GLN A 52 -26.45 -19.17 16.68
CA GLN A 52 -26.41 -18.44 17.96
C GLN A 52 -26.66 -19.43 19.10
N GLU A 53 -26.19 -19.10 20.30
CA GLU A 53 -26.26 -19.99 21.48
C GLU A 53 -25.76 -21.41 21.15
N PHE A 54 -24.62 -21.51 20.46
CA PHE A 54 -24.11 -22.75 19.86
C PHE A 54 -23.50 -23.73 20.88
N ASN A 55 -24.28 -24.03 21.90
CA ASN A 55 -24.09 -25.11 22.84
C ASN A 55 -24.77 -26.37 22.31
N VAL A 56 -24.08 -27.50 22.47
CA VAL A 56 -24.60 -28.82 22.07
C VAL A 56 -24.92 -29.66 23.30
N PRO A 57 -25.96 -30.52 23.25
CA PRO A 57 -26.35 -31.32 24.40
C PRO A 57 -25.28 -32.35 24.76
N GLY A 58 -25.13 -32.63 26.05
CA GLY A 58 -24.16 -33.59 26.57
C GLY A 58 -22.75 -32.98 26.68
N THR A 59 -21.77 -33.60 26.00
CA THR A 59 -20.38 -33.10 26.03
C THR A 59 -20.26 -31.86 25.15
N ASN A 60 -20.37 -30.67 25.73
CA ASN A 60 -20.29 -29.41 25.00
C ASN A 60 -18.84 -28.91 24.82
N ASP A 61 -17.97 -29.72 24.23
CA ASP A 61 -16.60 -29.34 23.82
C ASP A 61 -16.45 -29.48 22.28
N ASP A 62 -15.26 -29.25 21.74
CA ASP A 62 -15.04 -29.28 20.28
C ASP A 62 -15.28 -30.67 19.66
N ALA A 63 -15.03 -31.74 20.43
CA ALA A 63 -15.33 -33.09 19.99
C ALA A 63 -16.85 -33.33 19.94
N GLY A 64 -17.58 -32.83 20.94
CA GLY A 64 -19.04 -32.85 20.94
C GLY A 64 -19.67 -32.02 19.83
N VAL A 65 -19.14 -30.82 19.56
CA VAL A 65 -19.60 -30.01 18.41
C VAL A 65 -19.32 -30.71 17.09
N SER A 66 -18.14 -31.32 16.93
CA SER A 66 -17.83 -32.09 15.72
C SER A 66 -18.80 -33.26 15.52
N ALA A 67 -19.15 -33.96 16.60
CA ALA A 67 -20.14 -35.03 16.56
C ALA A 67 -21.54 -34.51 16.21
N PHE A 68 -21.96 -33.39 16.81
CA PHE A 68 -23.22 -32.71 16.49
C PHE A 68 -23.28 -32.25 15.04
N VAL A 69 -22.23 -31.59 14.54
CA VAL A 69 -22.17 -31.12 13.14
C VAL A 69 -22.30 -32.30 12.18
N THR A 70 -21.59 -33.39 12.47
CA THR A 70 -21.67 -34.62 11.67
C THR A 70 -23.06 -35.24 11.68
N SER A 71 -23.77 -35.24 12.82
CA SER A 71 -25.11 -35.86 12.92
C SER A 71 -26.24 -35.01 12.36
N VAL A 72 -26.14 -33.68 12.47
CA VAL A 72 -27.19 -32.74 12.06
C VAL A 72 -27.03 -32.30 10.61
N PHE A 73 -25.81 -31.99 10.18
CA PHE A 73 -25.54 -31.44 8.85
C PHE A 73 -24.98 -32.49 7.89
N GLY A 74 -24.20 -33.42 8.42
CA GLY A 74 -23.58 -34.52 7.68
C GLY A 74 -22.06 -34.50 7.76
N ALA A 75 -21.45 -35.63 7.40
CA ALA A 75 -20.00 -35.74 7.35
C ALA A 75 -19.41 -34.79 6.28
N GLY A 76 -18.29 -34.14 6.61
CA GLY A 76 -17.57 -33.24 5.70
C GLY A 76 -17.90 -31.75 5.85
N TYR A 77 -18.88 -31.38 6.67
CA TYR A 77 -19.12 -29.99 7.02
C TYR A 77 -17.97 -29.43 7.87
N SER A 78 -17.50 -28.22 7.51
CA SER A 78 -16.57 -27.42 8.31
C SER A 78 -17.34 -26.59 9.32
N TRP A 79 -16.71 -26.28 10.47
CA TRP A 79 -17.34 -25.40 11.46
C TRP A 79 -16.30 -24.57 12.20
N TYR A 80 -16.73 -23.41 12.69
CA TYR A 80 -16.01 -22.57 13.64
C TYR A 80 -16.99 -22.08 14.70
N ARG A 81 -16.57 -22.08 15.96
CA ARG A 81 -17.33 -21.59 17.12
C ARG A 81 -16.39 -20.76 17.99
N GLU A 82 -16.92 -19.74 18.64
CA GLU A 82 -16.18 -19.00 19.68
C GLU A 82 -15.49 -20.00 20.64
N PRO A 83 -14.21 -19.80 21.00
CA PRO A 83 -13.48 -20.70 21.88
C PRO A 83 -14.18 -20.88 23.23
N LYS A 84 -14.23 -22.13 23.70
CA LYS A 84 -14.86 -22.44 24.99
C LYS A 84 -14.06 -21.81 26.14
N GLY A 85 -14.71 -20.92 26.89
CA GLY A 85 -14.12 -20.22 28.05
C GLY A 85 -14.15 -18.69 27.95
N SER A 86 -14.31 -18.13 26.74
CA SER A 86 -14.62 -16.71 26.52
C SER A 86 -16.14 -16.45 26.49
N ALA A 87 -16.95 -17.44 26.09
CA ALA A 87 -18.40 -17.28 25.94
C ALA A 87 -19.23 -18.40 26.61
N ASN A 88 -20.38 -18.03 27.20
CA ASN A 88 -21.38 -18.95 27.76
C ASN A 88 -22.45 -19.35 26.73
N ILE A 89 -22.72 -18.48 25.77
CA ILE A 89 -23.72 -18.66 24.70
C ILE A 89 -23.10 -18.31 23.34
N PRO A 90 -22.12 -19.10 22.88
CA PRO A 90 -21.23 -18.74 21.77
C PRO A 90 -21.98 -18.65 20.44
N ASN A 91 -21.55 -17.76 19.55
CA ASN A 91 -21.89 -17.85 18.13
C ASN A 91 -21.01 -18.89 17.42
N GLY A 92 -21.47 -19.32 16.26
CA GLY A 92 -20.66 -20.09 15.34
C GLY A 92 -21.19 -20.11 13.92
N ILE A 93 -20.41 -20.74 13.06
CA ILE A 93 -20.68 -20.93 11.64
C ILE A 93 -20.47 -22.40 11.32
N VAL A 94 -21.42 -23.02 10.65
CA VAL A 94 -21.30 -24.38 10.09
C VAL A 94 -21.47 -24.27 8.57
N SER A 95 -20.58 -24.89 7.81
CA SER A 95 -20.53 -24.77 6.35
C SER A 95 -20.31 -26.12 5.69
N LYS A 96 -21.11 -26.41 4.67
CA LYS A 96 -20.93 -27.55 3.77
C LYS A 96 -19.65 -27.44 2.97
N TYR A 97 -19.23 -26.21 2.70
CA TYR A 97 -18.03 -25.90 1.93
C TYR A 97 -16.87 -25.52 2.85
N PRO A 98 -15.61 -25.64 2.39
CA PRO A 98 -14.44 -25.34 3.20
C PRO A 98 -14.46 -23.93 3.78
N ILE A 99 -14.19 -23.83 5.09
CA ILE A 99 -13.89 -22.56 5.75
C ILE A 99 -12.40 -22.28 5.54
N LEU A 100 -12.10 -21.22 4.79
CA LEU A 100 -10.75 -20.81 4.39
C LEU A 100 -10.05 -20.03 5.49
N ALA A 101 -10.81 -19.20 6.17
CA ALA A 101 -10.39 -18.43 7.33
C ALA A 101 -11.62 -18.17 8.21
N ALA A 102 -11.43 -18.16 9.51
CA ALA A 102 -12.45 -17.78 10.47
C ALA A 102 -11.80 -17.17 11.71
N GLY A 103 -12.62 -16.44 12.47
CA GLY A 103 -12.19 -15.83 13.71
C GLY A 103 -13.37 -15.26 14.47
N GLU A 104 -13.04 -14.66 15.60
CA GLU A 104 -13.99 -13.92 16.43
C GLU A 104 -13.57 -12.45 16.54
N TRP A 105 -14.55 -11.62 16.90
CA TRP A 105 -14.37 -10.23 17.27
C TRP A 105 -15.09 -9.96 18.58
N ASP A 106 -14.37 -9.42 19.56
CA ASP A 106 -14.91 -9.10 20.88
C ASP A 106 -16.18 -8.24 20.80
N ASP A 107 -17.23 -8.61 21.52
CA ASP A 107 -18.36 -7.74 21.79
C ASP A 107 -18.03 -6.82 22.97
N THR A 108 -18.07 -5.51 22.75
CA THR A 108 -17.77 -4.54 23.82
C THR A 108 -18.94 -4.29 24.79
N GLN A 109 -20.12 -4.80 24.47
CA GLN A 109 -21.36 -4.56 25.22
C GLN A 109 -21.71 -5.72 26.16
N VAL A 110 -21.17 -6.91 25.91
CA VAL A 110 -21.41 -8.11 26.72
C VAL A 110 -20.19 -9.03 26.67
N SER A 111 -19.97 -9.82 27.72
CA SER A 111 -18.79 -10.69 27.84
C SER A 111 -19.11 -12.19 27.83
N ASP A 112 -20.34 -12.57 27.48
CA ASP A 112 -20.79 -13.97 27.47
C ASP A 112 -20.97 -14.54 26.06
N ARG A 113 -20.64 -13.74 25.04
CA ARG A 113 -20.58 -14.04 23.60
C ARG A 113 -19.91 -12.90 22.85
N ASP A 114 -19.38 -13.21 21.68
CA ASP A 114 -18.69 -12.30 20.77
C ASP A 114 -19.34 -12.33 19.37
N PHE A 115 -18.66 -11.86 18.32
CA PHE A 115 -19.11 -12.01 16.94
C PHE A 115 -18.21 -12.98 16.17
N VAL A 116 -18.80 -13.89 15.39
CA VAL A 116 -18.03 -14.87 14.61
C VAL A 116 -18.08 -14.55 13.13
N TRP A 117 -16.94 -14.63 12.45
CA TRP A 117 -16.86 -14.44 11.00
C TRP A 117 -16.14 -15.61 10.32
N ALA A 118 -16.47 -15.85 9.04
CA ALA A 118 -15.74 -16.79 8.19
C ALA A 118 -15.69 -16.33 6.74
N ARG A 119 -14.60 -16.68 6.06
CA ARG A 119 -14.46 -16.70 4.59
C ARG A 119 -14.62 -18.15 4.13
N ILE A 120 -15.59 -18.39 3.27
CA ILE A 120 -16.01 -19.73 2.82
C ILE A 120 -15.80 -19.83 1.32
N ASP A 121 -15.11 -20.88 0.90
CA ASP A 121 -14.95 -21.20 -0.52
C ASP A 121 -16.21 -21.88 -1.01
N ILE A 122 -17.03 -21.14 -1.75
CA ILE A 122 -18.27 -21.65 -2.33
C ILE A 122 -18.07 -21.92 -3.82
N PRO A 123 -18.91 -22.77 -4.47
CA PRO A 123 -18.79 -23.04 -5.89
C PRO A 123 -18.72 -21.75 -6.71
N GLY A 124 -17.67 -21.63 -7.54
CA GLY A 124 -17.45 -20.45 -8.36
C GLY A 124 -16.11 -19.76 -8.09
N SER A 125 -16.00 -18.54 -8.61
CA SER A 125 -14.78 -17.73 -8.52
C SER A 125 -14.81 -16.68 -7.42
N ILE A 126 -15.86 -16.67 -6.59
CA ILE A 126 -16.12 -15.62 -5.60
C ILE A 126 -16.45 -16.29 -4.26
N ASP A 127 -15.67 -15.98 -3.24
CA ASP A 127 -15.92 -16.46 -1.89
C ASP A 127 -17.10 -15.79 -1.22
N LEU A 128 -17.68 -16.51 -0.27
CA LEU A 128 -18.71 -16.01 0.63
C LEU A 128 -18.09 -15.65 1.98
N TYR A 129 -18.21 -14.39 2.36
CA TYR A 129 -17.92 -13.93 3.71
C TYR A 129 -19.21 -13.94 4.51
N VAL A 130 -19.20 -14.55 5.69
CA VAL A 130 -20.38 -14.57 6.58
C VAL A 130 -20.02 -14.14 8.00
N ILE A 131 -21.01 -13.54 8.67
CA ILE A 131 -20.91 -13.08 10.06
C ILE A 131 -22.13 -13.61 10.83
N SER A 132 -21.89 -14.33 11.92
CA SER A 132 -22.91 -14.82 12.86
C SER A 132 -22.93 -13.91 14.10
N VAL A 133 -24.11 -13.40 14.46
CA VAL A 133 -24.27 -12.45 15.58
C VAL A 133 -25.43 -12.81 16.50
N HIS A 134 -25.28 -12.45 17.77
CA HIS A 134 -26.32 -12.49 18.79
C HIS A 134 -26.32 -11.16 19.57
N LEU A 135 -27.05 -10.17 19.08
CA LEU A 135 -27.02 -8.79 19.61
C LEU A 135 -27.72 -8.69 20.98
N LEU A 136 -27.29 -7.78 21.85
CA LEU A 136 -27.79 -7.69 23.23
C LEU A 136 -29.22 -7.16 23.33
N THR A 137 -30.02 -7.81 24.18
CA THR A 137 -31.43 -7.46 24.46
C THR A 137 -31.60 -6.16 25.24
N ALA A 138 -30.52 -5.58 25.79
CA ALA A 138 -30.57 -4.48 26.75
C ALA A 138 -31.30 -3.23 26.24
N SER A 139 -31.01 -2.78 25.01
CA SER A 139 -31.73 -1.70 24.35
C SER A 139 -31.38 -1.61 22.85
N SER A 140 -32.24 -0.95 22.07
CA SER A 140 -31.95 -0.65 20.66
C SER A 140 -30.69 0.21 20.47
N GLY A 141 -30.34 1.05 21.45
CA GLY A 141 -29.11 1.82 21.45
C GLY A 141 -27.87 0.94 21.54
N VAL A 142 -27.89 -0.07 22.42
CA VAL A 142 -26.80 -1.03 22.58
C VAL A 142 -26.61 -1.87 21.31
N ARG A 143 -27.70 -2.38 20.73
CA ARG A 143 -27.65 -3.10 19.45
C ARG A 143 -27.06 -2.27 18.32
N ASN A 144 -27.31 -0.96 18.32
CA ASN A 144 -26.70 -0.07 17.34
C ASN A 144 -25.20 0.14 17.60
N THR A 145 -24.76 0.17 18.86
CA THR A 145 -23.32 0.19 19.19
C THR A 145 -22.63 -1.07 18.68
N GLU A 146 -23.22 -2.26 18.90
CA GLU A 146 -22.70 -3.53 18.38
C GLU A 146 -22.65 -3.53 16.84
N ALA A 147 -23.72 -3.07 16.17
CA ALA A 147 -23.74 -2.93 14.71
C ALA A 147 -22.67 -1.96 14.18
N GLN A 148 -22.42 -0.84 14.88
CA GLN A 148 -21.36 0.10 14.52
C GLN A 148 -19.98 -0.51 14.72
N GLN A 149 -19.79 -1.30 15.76
CA GLN A 149 -18.54 -2.01 16.03
C GLN A 149 -18.23 -2.98 14.88
N ILE A 150 -19.21 -3.78 14.46
CA ILE A 150 -19.06 -4.70 13.31
C ILE A 150 -18.73 -3.92 12.03
N ILE A 151 -19.52 -2.90 11.68
CA ILE A 151 -19.41 -2.22 10.38
C ILE A 151 -18.18 -1.31 10.27
N ASN A 152 -17.91 -0.52 11.32
CA ASN A 152 -16.90 0.55 11.24
C ASN A 152 -15.53 0.10 11.75
N THR A 153 -15.49 -0.84 12.69
CA THR A 153 -14.23 -1.28 13.31
C THR A 153 -13.73 -2.57 12.68
N TYR A 154 -14.58 -3.61 12.64
CA TYR A 154 -14.10 -4.96 12.33
C TYR A 154 -14.17 -5.34 10.86
N LEU A 155 -15.29 -5.09 10.18
CA LEU A 155 -15.47 -5.46 8.78
C LEU A 155 -14.36 -4.94 7.84
N PRO A 156 -13.83 -3.69 8.01
CA PRO A 156 -12.72 -3.21 7.19
C PRO A 156 -11.43 -4.02 7.35
N THR A 157 -11.23 -4.71 8.48
CA THR A 157 -10.02 -5.50 8.74
C THR A 157 -9.93 -6.77 7.86
N LEU A 158 -11.05 -7.26 7.34
CA LEU A 158 -11.10 -8.43 6.47
C LEU A 158 -10.68 -8.14 5.03
N ASN A 159 -10.50 -6.86 4.65
CA ASN A 159 -10.13 -6.45 3.29
C ASN A 159 -10.98 -7.11 2.19
N ILE A 160 -12.30 -7.17 2.41
CA ILE A 160 -13.25 -7.88 1.53
C ILE A 160 -13.24 -7.25 0.13
N PRO A 161 -13.00 -8.03 -0.95
CA PRO A 161 -13.08 -7.54 -2.32
C PRO A 161 -14.47 -6.96 -2.65
N SER A 162 -14.52 -5.90 -3.46
CA SER A 162 -15.77 -5.21 -3.81
C SER A 162 -16.79 -6.10 -4.55
N ASN A 163 -16.31 -7.14 -5.24
CA ASN A 163 -17.13 -8.13 -5.94
C ASN A 163 -17.49 -9.36 -5.08
N ALA A 164 -17.03 -9.44 -3.82
CA ALA A 164 -17.30 -10.58 -2.95
C ALA A 164 -18.78 -10.69 -2.57
N TYR A 165 -19.19 -11.90 -2.18
CA TYR A 165 -20.46 -12.12 -1.51
C TYR A 165 -20.29 -11.94 0.00
N LEU A 166 -21.23 -11.25 0.62
CA LEU A 166 -21.18 -10.96 2.06
C LEU A 166 -22.56 -11.15 2.67
N ALA A 167 -22.63 -11.90 3.77
CA ALA A 167 -23.84 -12.12 4.56
C ALA A 167 -23.59 -11.84 6.05
N ILE A 168 -24.62 -11.35 6.74
CA ILE A 168 -24.68 -11.28 8.20
C ILE A 168 -26.05 -11.81 8.64
N GLY A 169 -26.06 -12.62 9.68
CA GLY A 169 -27.32 -13.16 10.18
C GLY A 169 -27.20 -13.73 11.57
N GLY A 170 -28.37 -13.94 12.16
CA GLY A 170 -28.50 -14.42 13.51
C GLY A 170 -29.61 -13.70 14.26
N ASP A 171 -29.53 -13.76 15.58
CA ASP A 171 -30.45 -13.11 16.48
C ASP A 171 -30.02 -11.65 16.70
N PHE A 172 -30.74 -10.73 16.07
CA PHE A 172 -30.48 -9.30 16.23
C PHE A 172 -31.24 -8.73 17.45
N ASN A 173 -32.11 -9.51 18.10
CA ASN A 173 -32.95 -9.06 19.20
C ASN A 173 -33.77 -7.79 18.91
N THR A 174 -34.04 -7.50 17.63
CA THR A 174 -34.74 -6.28 17.23
C THR A 174 -36.24 -6.37 17.49
N ASP A 175 -36.79 -5.33 18.11
CA ASP A 175 -38.22 -5.16 18.34
C ASP A 175 -38.96 -4.70 17.07
N SER A 176 -38.26 -4.07 16.12
CA SER A 176 -38.84 -3.60 14.86
C SER A 176 -37.85 -3.63 13.69
N ARG A 177 -38.36 -3.62 12.45
CA ARG A 177 -37.56 -3.58 11.21
C ARG A 177 -36.87 -2.22 10.95
N SER A 178 -37.15 -1.20 11.76
CA SER A 178 -36.66 0.18 11.60
C SER A 178 -35.73 0.65 12.72
N GLU A 179 -35.18 -0.27 13.51
CA GLU A 179 -34.21 0.10 14.54
C GLU A 179 -32.91 0.65 13.96
N SER A 180 -32.20 1.46 14.75
CA SER A 180 -30.96 2.12 14.33
C SER A 180 -29.86 1.13 13.91
N CYS A 181 -29.77 -0.04 14.52
CA CYS A 181 -28.82 -1.08 14.09
C CYS A 181 -29.06 -1.51 12.63
N ILE A 182 -30.32 -1.57 12.18
CA ILE A 182 -30.68 -1.88 10.79
C ILE A 182 -30.21 -0.77 9.84
N SER A 183 -30.36 0.49 10.24
CA SER A 183 -29.82 1.65 9.49
C SER A 183 -28.28 1.65 9.43
N THR A 184 -27.61 1.13 10.45
CA THR A 184 -26.15 0.96 10.44
C THR A 184 -25.74 -0.16 9.46
N PHE A 185 -26.41 -1.31 9.52
CA PHE A 185 -26.16 -2.43 8.61
C PHE A 185 -26.49 -2.09 7.14
N SER A 186 -27.43 -1.18 6.86
CA SER A 186 -27.78 -0.80 5.48
C SER A 186 -26.63 -0.16 4.69
N SER A 187 -25.54 0.24 5.35
CA SER A 187 -24.32 0.71 4.69
C SER A 187 -23.57 -0.39 3.92
N LYS A 188 -23.82 -1.66 4.24
CA LYS A 188 -23.14 -2.83 3.63
C LYS A 188 -24.12 -3.90 3.14
N PHE A 189 -25.34 -3.93 3.66
CA PHE A 189 -26.32 -4.97 3.41
C PHE A 189 -27.65 -4.42 2.90
N VAL A 190 -28.40 -5.25 2.17
CA VAL A 190 -29.78 -4.97 1.75
C VAL A 190 -30.71 -5.25 2.93
N THR A 191 -31.34 -4.19 3.46
CA THR A 191 -32.23 -4.25 4.64
C THR A 191 -33.69 -3.90 4.32
N ALA A 192 -33.97 -3.53 3.07
CA ALA A 192 -35.31 -3.20 2.61
C ALA A 192 -36.15 -4.46 2.39
N SER A 193 -37.48 -4.30 2.46
CA SER A 193 -38.44 -5.33 2.06
C SER A 193 -38.32 -5.66 0.56
N PRO A 194 -38.74 -6.85 0.10
CA PRO A 194 -39.48 -7.89 0.82
C PRO A 194 -38.63 -8.74 1.76
N TYR A 195 -39.23 -9.17 2.88
CA TYR A 195 -38.56 -10.00 3.89
C TYR A 195 -38.92 -11.49 3.73
N PRO A 196 -38.10 -12.40 4.27
CA PRO A 196 -38.53 -13.77 4.54
C PRO A 196 -39.84 -13.79 5.33
N VAL A 197 -40.71 -14.75 5.03
CA VAL A 197 -41.99 -14.93 5.73
C VAL A 197 -42.23 -16.40 6.08
N GLY A 198 -43.05 -16.64 7.11
CA GLY A 198 -43.57 -17.96 7.43
C GLY A 198 -44.71 -18.37 6.53
N GLN A 199 -45.21 -19.58 6.75
CA GLN A 199 -46.37 -20.09 6.03
C GLN A 199 -47.65 -19.37 6.47
N ASP A 200 -47.64 -18.77 7.66
CA ASP A 200 -48.62 -17.78 8.15
C ASP A 200 -48.55 -16.41 7.45
N GLY A 201 -47.55 -16.16 6.60
CA GLY A 201 -47.28 -14.88 5.94
C GLY A 201 -46.59 -13.83 6.82
N SER A 202 -46.28 -14.15 8.08
CA SER A 202 -45.59 -13.26 9.00
C SER A 202 -44.08 -13.27 8.75
N GLY A 203 -43.47 -12.09 8.72
CA GLY A 203 -42.01 -11.95 8.71
C GLY A 203 -41.39 -11.90 10.10
N ASN A 204 -42.16 -11.97 11.18
CA ASN A 204 -41.62 -11.92 12.54
C ASN A 204 -41.08 -13.29 12.97
N THR A 205 -40.05 -13.29 13.79
CA THR A 205 -39.20 -14.46 14.06
C THR A 205 -39.14 -14.84 15.52
N ASN A 206 -39.64 -14.01 16.44
CA ASN A 206 -39.79 -14.45 17.83
C ASN A 206 -40.93 -15.49 17.99
N ALA A 207 -40.92 -16.24 19.10
CA ALA A 207 -41.87 -17.33 19.35
C ALA A 207 -43.35 -16.92 19.27
N GLY A 208 -43.66 -15.66 19.59
CA GLY A 208 -45.01 -15.07 19.52
C GLY A 208 -45.37 -14.47 18.15
N ARG A 209 -44.48 -14.52 17.15
CA ARG A 209 -44.68 -14.02 15.79
C ARG A 209 -45.01 -12.52 15.70
N ASN A 210 -44.53 -11.72 16.65
CA ASN A 210 -44.81 -10.27 16.74
C ASN A 210 -43.55 -9.37 16.73
N LYS A 211 -42.34 -9.94 16.74
CA LYS A 211 -41.08 -9.20 16.64
C LYS A 211 -40.09 -9.88 15.68
N PRO A 212 -39.31 -9.10 14.91
CA PRO A 212 -38.32 -9.62 13.97
C PRO A 212 -36.94 -9.78 14.62
N TYR A 213 -36.78 -10.70 15.56
CA TYR A 213 -35.48 -10.97 16.21
C TYR A 213 -34.42 -11.40 15.20
N ASP A 214 -34.72 -12.44 14.43
CA ASP A 214 -33.75 -13.11 13.56
C ASP A 214 -33.72 -12.56 12.12
N TRP A 215 -32.52 -12.53 11.53
CA TRP A 215 -32.27 -11.99 10.19
C TRP A 215 -31.24 -12.82 9.40
N VAL A 216 -31.37 -12.76 8.07
CA VAL A 216 -30.29 -13.04 7.11
C VAL A 216 -30.23 -11.88 6.13
N LEU A 217 -29.24 -11.01 6.32
CA LEU A 217 -28.96 -9.86 5.46
C LEU A 217 -27.78 -10.19 4.57
N VAL A 218 -27.82 -9.72 3.32
CA VAL A 218 -26.74 -9.94 2.35
C VAL A 218 -26.40 -8.65 1.61
N ASN A 219 -25.18 -8.53 1.08
CA ASN A 219 -24.80 -7.39 0.25
C ASN A 219 -25.48 -7.45 -1.14
N SER A 220 -25.45 -6.35 -1.87
CA SER A 220 -26.11 -6.23 -3.18
C SER A 220 -25.65 -7.27 -4.21
N ASN A 221 -24.39 -7.70 -4.14
CA ASN A 221 -23.84 -8.71 -5.05
C ASN A 221 -24.56 -10.05 -4.87
N LEU A 222 -24.73 -10.50 -3.62
CA LEU A 222 -25.42 -11.76 -3.33
C LEU A 222 -26.95 -11.62 -3.42
N ASP A 223 -27.50 -10.48 -3.01
CA ASP A 223 -28.95 -10.20 -3.10
C ASP A 223 -29.48 -10.32 -4.53
N SER A 224 -28.68 -9.87 -5.52
CA SER A 224 -29.02 -9.98 -6.94
C SER A 224 -29.14 -11.43 -7.46
N LEU A 225 -28.71 -12.40 -6.66
CA LEU A 225 -28.72 -13.83 -6.96
C LEU A 225 -29.75 -14.60 -6.13
N GLU A 226 -30.61 -13.91 -5.38
CA GLU A 226 -31.65 -14.57 -4.60
C GLU A 226 -32.63 -15.33 -5.50
N VAL A 227 -32.96 -16.53 -5.06
CA VAL A 227 -34.00 -17.38 -5.64
C VAL A 227 -34.93 -17.87 -4.54
N ALA A 228 -36.09 -18.37 -4.91
CA ALA A 228 -37.05 -18.86 -3.93
C ALA A 228 -36.42 -19.95 -3.04
N THR A 229 -36.63 -19.85 -1.73
CA THR A 229 -36.34 -20.94 -0.79
C THR A 229 -37.41 -22.01 -0.98
N VAL A 230 -37.01 -23.15 -1.55
CA VAL A 230 -37.92 -24.27 -1.85
C VAL A 230 -37.63 -25.47 -0.95
N SER A 231 -38.70 -26.09 -0.43
CA SER A 231 -38.63 -27.39 0.24
C SER A 231 -39.90 -28.20 -0.06
N GLY A 232 -39.71 -29.38 -0.67
CA GLY A 232 -40.83 -30.17 -1.20
C GLY A 232 -41.68 -29.36 -2.15
N THR A 233 -42.97 -29.21 -1.85
CA THR A 233 -43.93 -28.42 -2.64
C THR A 233 -44.04 -26.95 -2.23
N PHE A 234 -43.34 -26.52 -1.17
CA PHE A 234 -43.40 -25.15 -0.67
C PHE A 234 -42.29 -24.30 -1.28
N SER A 235 -42.62 -23.05 -1.63
CA SER A 235 -41.71 -22.12 -2.30
C SER A 235 -41.94 -20.70 -1.78
N TYR A 236 -40.89 -20.07 -1.25
CA TYR A 236 -40.94 -18.74 -0.66
C TYR A 236 -40.00 -17.81 -1.41
N ALA A 237 -40.56 -16.80 -2.09
CA ALA A 237 -39.83 -15.98 -3.07
C ALA A 237 -38.63 -15.22 -2.48
N ASN A 238 -38.74 -14.74 -1.24
CA ASN A 238 -37.74 -13.87 -0.58
C ASN A 238 -37.21 -14.52 0.71
N GLY A 239 -37.20 -15.85 0.76
CA GLY A 239 -36.81 -16.62 1.93
C GLY A 239 -37.96 -17.05 2.84
N LEU A 240 -37.63 -17.93 3.79
CA LEU A 240 -38.54 -18.61 4.70
C LEU A 240 -38.22 -18.23 6.14
N VAL A 241 -39.20 -17.82 6.92
CA VAL A 241 -39.15 -17.90 8.39
C VAL A 241 -39.79 -19.21 8.81
N PHE A 242 -39.01 -20.15 9.33
CA PHE A 242 -39.51 -21.50 9.56
C PHE A 242 -40.10 -21.65 10.96
N ASP A 243 -41.42 -21.80 11.00
CA ASP A 243 -42.19 -22.18 12.18
C ASP A 243 -42.92 -23.49 11.89
N THR A 244 -42.52 -24.56 12.58
CA THR A 244 -43.13 -25.89 12.41
C THR A 244 -44.60 -25.94 12.79
N ARG A 245 -45.09 -24.96 13.57
CA ARG A 245 -46.49 -24.86 13.99
C ARG A 245 -47.42 -24.41 12.85
N ASP A 246 -46.88 -23.82 11.78
CA ASP A 246 -47.66 -23.39 10.62
C ASP A 246 -48.09 -24.56 9.71
N PHE A 247 -47.57 -25.76 9.97
CA PHE A 247 -47.76 -26.93 9.14
C PHE A 247 -48.46 -28.05 9.92
N ASN A 248 -49.15 -28.94 9.21
CA ASN A 248 -49.52 -30.23 9.78
C ASN A 248 -48.38 -31.26 9.62
N GLN A 249 -48.40 -32.33 10.42
CA GLN A 249 -47.31 -33.32 10.41
C GLN A 249 -47.14 -34.04 9.06
N THR A 250 -48.21 -34.17 8.25
CA THR A 250 -48.11 -34.78 6.92
C THR A 250 -47.30 -33.90 5.97
N GLN A 251 -47.51 -32.57 6.02
CA GLN A 251 -46.73 -31.60 5.25
C GLN A 251 -45.27 -31.58 5.70
N LEU A 252 -45.00 -31.61 7.02
CA LEU A 252 -43.64 -31.66 7.54
C LEU A 252 -42.91 -32.94 7.12
N ASN A 253 -43.54 -34.11 7.22
CA ASN A 253 -42.93 -35.37 6.80
C ASN A 253 -42.58 -35.38 5.30
N ALA A 254 -43.41 -34.75 4.46
CA ALA A 254 -43.22 -34.73 3.01
C ALA A 254 -42.17 -33.70 2.55
N SER A 255 -42.14 -32.51 3.17
CA SER A 255 -41.36 -31.36 2.67
C SER A 255 -40.23 -30.93 3.61
N PHE A 256 -40.27 -31.30 4.88
CA PHE A 256 -39.34 -30.85 5.93
C PHE A 256 -38.94 -31.99 6.91
N PRO A 257 -38.63 -33.23 6.47
CA PRO A 257 -38.25 -34.28 7.41
C PRO A 257 -36.89 -33.95 8.05
N PRO A 258 -36.69 -34.18 9.37
CA PRO A 258 -37.57 -34.89 10.31
C PRO A 258 -38.43 -33.98 11.22
N ALA A 259 -38.72 -32.73 10.84
CA ALA A 259 -39.41 -31.77 11.70
C ALA A 259 -40.78 -32.25 12.20
N LEU A 260 -41.09 -31.90 13.45
CA LEU A 260 -42.34 -32.17 14.14
C LEU A 260 -43.10 -30.86 14.39
N THR A 261 -44.43 -30.92 14.40
CA THR A 261 -45.28 -29.72 14.64
C THR A 261 -45.05 -29.07 16.01
N THR A 262 -44.38 -29.76 16.92
CA THR A 262 -44.06 -29.29 18.27
C THR A 262 -42.70 -28.63 18.39
N ASP A 263 -41.83 -28.71 17.37
CA ASP A 263 -40.42 -28.34 17.53
C ASP A 263 -40.25 -26.84 17.81
N SER A 264 -40.92 -25.99 17.03
CA SER A 264 -40.91 -24.52 17.20
C SER A 264 -41.69 -24.06 18.44
N GLY A 265 -42.45 -24.96 19.06
CA GLY A 265 -43.14 -24.75 20.33
C GLY A 265 -42.45 -25.43 21.52
N ALA A 266 -41.22 -25.93 21.35
CA ALA A 266 -40.50 -26.58 22.42
C ALA A 266 -40.25 -25.61 23.59
N THR A 267 -40.15 -26.16 24.80
CA THR A 267 -39.91 -25.38 26.02
C THR A 267 -38.74 -24.42 25.84
N ASN A 268 -38.96 -23.14 26.13
CA ASN A 268 -37.98 -22.05 26.02
C ASN A 268 -37.36 -21.80 24.64
N MET A 269 -37.89 -22.36 23.55
CA MET A 269 -37.50 -21.92 22.20
C MET A 269 -38.12 -20.55 21.94
N GLN A 270 -37.28 -19.52 21.76
CA GLN A 270 -37.72 -18.13 21.66
C GLN A 270 -37.69 -17.57 20.23
N HIS A 271 -37.06 -18.27 19.28
CA HIS A 271 -36.71 -17.78 17.95
C HIS A 271 -37.07 -18.77 16.84
N MET A 272 -37.26 -18.25 15.64
CA MET A 272 -37.57 -18.99 14.42
C MET A 272 -36.44 -18.83 13.42
N ALA A 273 -35.95 -19.95 12.89
CA ALA A 273 -34.88 -19.93 11.91
C ALA A 273 -35.30 -19.18 10.63
N VAL A 274 -34.35 -18.46 10.03
CA VAL A 274 -34.54 -17.69 8.79
C VAL A 274 -33.66 -18.27 7.70
N ALA A 275 -34.26 -18.67 6.59
CA ALA A 275 -33.56 -19.30 5.47
C ALA A 275 -33.72 -18.51 4.16
N ARG A 276 -32.60 -18.08 3.58
CA ARG A 276 -32.55 -17.48 2.23
C ARG A 276 -31.71 -18.35 1.31
N THR A 277 -32.08 -18.36 0.03
CA THR A 277 -31.49 -19.25 -0.97
C THR A 277 -30.99 -18.42 -2.16
N PHE A 278 -29.78 -18.70 -2.62
CA PHE A 278 -29.11 -17.95 -3.68
C PHE A 278 -28.60 -18.89 -4.77
N VAL A 279 -28.49 -18.41 -6.00
CA VAL A 279 -27.89 -19.15 -7.12
C VAL A 279 -26.56 -18.50 -7.52
N VAL A 280 -25.45 -19.16 -7.22
CA VAL A 280 -24.12 -18.65 -7.56
C VAL A 280 -23.59 -19.28 -8.86
N PRO A 281 -22.80 -18.55 -9.65
CA PRO A 281 -22.09 -19.11 -10.79
C PRO A 281 -21.04 -20.13 -10.32
N GLY A 282 -21.03 -21.32 -10.91
CA GLY A 282 -20.14 -22.42 -10.55
C GLY A 282 -20.92 -23.74 -10.43
N GLY A 283 -20.35 -24.84 -10.92
CA GLY A 283 -20.95 -26.17 -10.79
C GLY A 283 -19.91 -27.22 -10.43
N GLY A 284 -20.25 -28.07 -9.46
CA GLY A 284 -19.39 -29.15 -8.98
C GLY A 284 -19.25 -29.17 -7.46
N THR A 285 -18.62 -30.22 -6.94
CA THR A 285 -18.24 -30.33 -5.53
C THR A 285 -16.98 -29.50 -5.31
N VAL A 286 -17.06 -28.44 -4.49
CA VAL A 286 -15.86 -27.74 -4.02
C VAL A 286 -15.02 -28.74 -3.24
N THR A 287 -13.84 -29.08 -3.77
CA THR A 287 -12.99 -30.16 -3.23
C THR A 287 -11.54 -29.70 -3.22
N ASN A 288 -10.92 -29.82 -2.05
CA ASN A 288 -9.47 -29.69 -1.90
C ASN A 288 -8.74 -30.69 -2.83
N GLY A 289 -7.58 -30.29 -3.35
CA GLY A 289 -6.69 -31.14 -4.14
C GLY A 289 -6.76 -30.85 -5.63
N ASN A 290 -7.21 -29.67 -6.03
CA ASN A 290 -7.22 -29.24 -7.43
C ASN A 290 -5.78 -29.03 -7.90
N THR A 291 -5.55 -29.22 -9.21
CA THR A 291 -4.24 -29.03 -9.85
C THR A 291 -4.34 -27.90 -10.87
N VAL A 292 -3.21 -27.24 -11.14
CA VAL A 292 -3.14 -26.15 -12.11
C VAL A 292 -2.11 -26.48 -13.19
N SER A 293 -2.41 -26.18 -14.45
CA SER A 293 -1.41 -26.18 -15.51
C SER A 293 -0.77 -24.79 -15.64
N VAL A 294 0.55 -24.75 -15.83
CA VAL A 294 1.33 -23.51 -15.98
C VAL A 294 1.83 -23.40 -17.41
N SER A 295 1.59 -22.27 -18.06
CA SER A 295 2.24 -21.89 -19.32
C SER A 295 2.71 -20.44 -19.26
N THR A 296 3.63 -20.05 -20.15
CA THR A 296 4.21 -18.70 -20.13
C THR A 296 4.35 -18.10 -21.50
N ILE A 297 4.30 -16.77 -21.60
CA ILE A 297 4.55 -16.02 -22.82
C ILE A 297 5.68 -15.02 -22.55
N ASN A 298 6.70 -15.00 -23.42
CA ASN A 298 7.78 -14.02 -23.33
C ASN A 298 7.24 -12.61 -23.62
N ARG A 299 7.47 -11.68 -22.69
CA ARG A 299 7.13 -10.25 -22.82
C ARG A 299 8.35 -9.33 -22.77
N ALA A 300 9.53 -9.87 -22.45
CA ALA A 300 10.74 -9.08 -22.31
C ALA A 300 11.09 -8.36 -23.63
N PRO A 301 11.21 -7.02 -23.63
CA PRO A 301 11.69 -6.28 -24.77
C PRO A 301 13.20 -6.51 -24.97
N ALA A 302 13.72 -6.23 -26.16
CA ALA A 302 15.16 -6.29 -26.41
C ALA A 302 15.95 -5.26 -25.56
N THR A 303 15.33 -4.10 -25.29
CA THR A 303 15.90 -3.01 -24.50
C THR A 303 14.94 -2.53 -23.43
N ALA A 304 15.47 -2.19 -22.26
CA ALA A 304 14.71 -1.64 -21.13
C ALA A 304 15.36 -0.33 -20.67
N ALA A 305 14.59 0.74 -20.52
CA ALA A 305 15.14 1.98 -19.99
C ALA A 305 15.42 1.88 -18.48
N ALA A 306 16.49 2.52 -18.01
CA ALA A 306 16.70 2.68 -16.57
C ALA A 306 15.53 3.46 -15.95
N GLY A 307 15.00 3.00 -14.81
CA GLY A 307 13.80 3.57 -14.18
C GLY A 307 12.48 3.03 -14.73
N ALA A 308 12.49 2.19 -15.77
CA ALA A 308 11.28 1.66 -16.37
C ALA A 308 10.71 0.46 -15.60
N THR A 309 9.41 0.27 -15.76
CA THR A 309 8.71 -0.97 -15.38
C THR A 309 8.50 -1.80 -16.64
N VAL A 310 9.02 -3.03 -16.64
CA VAL A 310 9.22 -3.84 -17.84
C VAL A 310 8.55 -5.20 -17.67
N PRO A 311 7.50 -5.51 -18.44
CA PRO A 311 6.92 -6.86 -18.50
C PRO A 311 7.95 -7.88 -19.01
N MET A 312 8.15 -8.97 -18.27
CA MET A 312 9.13 -10.01 -18.62
C MET A 312 8.46 -11.31 -19.07
N LEU A 313 7.47 -11.78 -18.30
CA LEU A 313 6.69 -12.99 -18.60
C LEU A 313 5.21 -12.76 -18.30
N SER A 314 4.33 -13.19 -19.20
CA SER A 314 2.97 -13.55 -18.79
C SER A 314 3.01 -14.99 -18.30
N ILE A 315 2.39 -15.27 -17.15
CA ILE A 315 2.24 -16.60 -16.55
C ILE A 315 0.73 -16.92 -16.58
N VAL A 316 0.37 -17.96 -17.31
CA VAL A 316 -1.02 -18.39 -17.49
C VAL A 316 -1.24 -19.65 -16.67
N LEU A 317 -2.20 -19.56 -15.75
CA LEU A 317 -2.56 -20.61 -14.80
C LEU A 317 -3.97 -21.09 -15.12
N THR A 318 -4.15 -22.38 -15.34
CA THR A 318 -5.47 -22.96 -15.65
C THR A 318 -5.76 -24.12 -14.71
N ALA A 319 -6.71 -23.93 -13.80
CA ALA A 319 -7.19 -24.99 -12.92
C ALA A 319 -7.79 -26.13 -13.75
N ASN A 320 -7.51 -27.38 -13.37
CA ASN A 320 -8.03 -28.56 -14.06
C ASN A 320 -9.51 -28.84 -13.75
N ALA A 321 -9.95 -28.44 -12.56
CA ALA A 321 -11.30 -28.58 -12.05
C ALA A 321 -11.55 -27.51 -10.98
N ASN A 322 -12.80 -27.06 -10.86
CA ASN A 322 -13.25 -26.06 -9.88
C ASN A 322 -12.34 -24.82 -9.81
N GLU A 323 -11.50 -24.71 -8.79
CA GLU A 323 -10.76 -23.50 -8.47
C GLU A 323 -9.32 -23.81 -7.99
N TRP A 324 -8.42 -22.83 -8.09
CA TRP A 324 -7.03 -22.95 -7.62
C TRP A 324 -6.46 -21.55 -7.37
N ASP A 325 -6.18 -21.25 -6.10
CA ASP A 325 -5.63 -19.96 -5.68
C ASP A 325 -4.09 -19.96 -5.73
N ALA A 326 -3.48 -18.97 -6.40
CA ALA A 326 -2.03 -18.82 -6.40
C ALA A 326 -1.55 -18.12 -5.10
N GLY A 327 -0.72 -18.81 -4.32
CA GLY A 327 -0.14 -18.28 -3.08
C GLY A 327 1.19 -17.57 -3.28
N THR A 328 2.15 -18.22 -3.94
CA THR A 328 3.46 -17.62 -4.20
C THR A 328 3.93 -17.85 -5.63
N VAL A 329 4.76 -16.93 -6.12
CA VAL A 329 5.49 -17.06 -7.38
C VAL A 329 6.98 -16.80 -7.11
N THR A 330 7.82 -17.76 -7.50
CA THR A 330 9.27 -17.69 -7.35
C THR A 330 9.91 -17.29 -8.68
N ILE A 331 10.54 -16.13 -8.69
CA ILE A 331 11.26 -15.60 -9.85
C ILE A 331 12.76 -15.64 -9.54
N ASN A 332 13.55 -16.13 -10.49
CA ASN A 332 14.99 -16.00 -10.51
C ASN A 332 15.39 -14.86 -11.45
N ARG A 333 16.29 -14.00 -10.99
CA ARG A 333 16.95 -12.97 -11.80
C ARG A 333 18.18 -13.57 -12.46
N LEU A 334 18.20 -13.53 -13.78
CA LEU A 334 19.36 -13.81 -14.62
C LEU A 334 19.88 -12.51 -15.24
N GLY A 335 21.04 -12.59 -15.89
CA GLY A 335 21.73 -11.42 -16.47
C GLY A 335 22.69 -10.74 -15.50
N THR A 336 23.27 -9.63 -15.95
CA THR A 336 24.39 -8.93 -15.28
C THR A 336 23.95 -7.82 -14.33
N LEU A 337 22.69 -7.37 -14.38
CA LEU A 337 22.20 -6.29 -13.52
C LEU A 337 22.04 -6.79 -12.05
N PRO A 338 22.68 -6.19 -11.04
CA PRO A 338 22.65 -6.72 -9.67
C PRO A 338 21.26 -6.68 -9.02
N ASP A 339 21.03 -7.57 -8.05
CA ASP A 339 19.76 -7.76 -7.33
C ASP A 339 19.15 -6.43 -6.81
N ALA A 340 19.99 -5.55 -6.25
CA ALA A 340 19.55 -4.26 -5.68
C ALA A 340 18.95 -3.29 -6.72
N PHE A 341 19.16 -3.52 -8.01
CA PHE A 341 18.68 -2.64 -9.10
C PHE A 341 17.44 -3.18 -9.82
N VAL A 342 16.91 -4.33 -9.39
CA VAL A 342 15.70 -4.91 -9.97
C VAL A 342 14.74 -5.31 -8.87
N THR A 343 13.54 -4.74 -8.91
CA THR A 343 12.45 -5.16 -8.03
C THR A 343 11.46 -6.00 -8.85
N PRO A 344 11.30 -7.30 -8.57
CA PRO A 344 10.29 -8.12 -9.22
C PRO A 344 8.91 -7.83 -8.64
N ARG A 345 7.91 -7.73 -9.53
CA ARG A 345 6.51 -7.52 -9.19
C ARG A 345 5.64 -8.52 -9.93
N ILE A 346 4.56 -8.96 -9.31
CA ILE A 346 3.53 -9.79 -9.94
C ILE A 346 2.23 -9.01 -9.97
N TYR A 347 1.66 -8.88 -11.17
CA TYR A 347 0.37 -8.23 -11.39
C TYR A 347 -0.68 -9.25 -11.87
N LEU A 348 -1.95 -9.00 -11.58
CA LEU A 348 -3.07 -9.66 -12.23
C LEU A 348 -3.39 -8.96 -13.55
N ASP A 349 -3.21 -9.67 -14.66
CA ASP A 349 -3.39 -9.18 -16.04
C ASP A 349 -4.80 -9.52 -16.56
N SER A 350 -5.81 -8.86 -16.00
CA SER A 350 -7.22 -9.16 -16.27
C SER A 350 -7.64 -8.86 -17.72
N ASN A 351 -6.98 -7.90 -18.38
CA ASN A 351 -7.26 -7.52 -19.77
C ASN A 351 -6.41 -8.32 -20.79
N GLN A 352 -5.44 -9.11 -20.32
CA GLN A 352 -4.56 -10.00 -21.08
C GLN A 352 -3.72 -9.28 -22.15
N ASN A 353 -3.46 -7.99 -21.97
CA ASN A 353 -2.70 -7.20 -22.93
C ASN A 353 -1.18 -7.36 -22.75
N GLY A 354 -0.73 -7.93 -21.64
CA GLY A 354 0.67 -8.17 -21.33
C GLY A 354 1.49 -6.91 -21.05
N VAL A 355 0.85 -5.77 -20.74
CA VAL A 355 1.49 -4.51 -20.37
C VAL A 355 1.04 -4.06 -18.97
N VAL A 356 1.75 -3.08 -18.39
CA VAL A 356 1.34 -2.42 -17.14
C VAL A 356 0.90 -1.01 -17.50
N ASP A 357 -0.41 -0.79 -17.61
CA ASP A 357 -1.00 0.50 -18.03
C ASP A 357 -1.96 1.10 -16.97
N GLY A 358 -2.05 0.45 -15.81
CA GLY A 358 -2.86 0.90 -14.67
C GLY A 358 -4.19 0.18 -14.54
N ALA A 359 -4.55 -0.68 -15.51
CA ALA A 359 -5.68 -1.60 -15.37
C ALA A 359 -5.33 -2.86 -14.54
N GLU A 360 -4.04 -3.17 -14.37
CA GLU A 360 -3.57 -4.36 -13.68
C GLU A 360 -3.45 -4.15 -12.16
N ALA A 361 -3.94 -5.10 -11.38
CA ALA A 361 -3.81 -5.07 -9.92
C ALA A 361 -2.45 -5.63 -9.50
N LEU A 362 -1.67 -4.88 -8.72
CA LEU A 362 -0.42 -5.38 -8.12
C LEU A 362 -0.75 -6.37 -7.01
N LEU A 363 -0.30 -7.62 -7.14
CA LEU A 363 -0.55 -8.69 -6.18
C LEU A 363 0.63 -8.90 -5.21
N GLY A 364 1.84 -8.58 -5.63
CA GLY A 364 3.02 -8.81 -4.79
C GLY A 364 4.26 -8.11 -5.33
N THR A 365 5.12 -7.69 -4.40
CA THR A 365 6.45 -7.13 -4.69
C THR A 365 7.48 -7.96 -3.95
N GLY A 366 8.50 -8.42 -4.66
CA GLY A 366 9.62 -9.15 -4.08
C GLY A 366 10.89 -8.32 -3.98
N SER A 367 11.89 -8.90 -3.34
CA SER A 367 13.29 -8.49 -3.42
C SER A 367 14.13 -9.71 -3.76
N PHE A 368 15.12 -9.53 -4.63
CA PHE A 368 16.05 -10.61 -4.94
C PHE A 368 17.08 -10.75 -3.82
N SER A 369 17.34 -12.00 -3.44
CA SER A 369 18.49 -12.40 -2.61
C SER A 369 19.21 -13.54 -3.32
N SER A 370 20.49 -13.34 -3.62
CA SER A 370 21.29 -14.30 -4.39
C SER A 370 20.64 -14.68 -5.73
N GLY A 371 19.98 -13.71 -6.38
CA GLY A 371 19.31 -13.88 -7.66
C GLY A 371 17.96 -14.60 -7.61
N SER A 372 17.37 -14.85 -6.44
CA SER A 372 16.03 -15.46 -6.33
C SER A 372 15.09 -14.64 -5.45
N SER A 373 13.80 -14.65 -5.76
CA SER A 373 12.76 -13.97 -4.99
C SER A 373 11.50 -14.82 -4.96
N VAL A 374 11.03 -15.15 -3.76
CA VAL A 374 9.71 -15.76 -3.53
C VAL A 374 8.73 -14.63 -3.22
N ILE A 375 7.73 -14.46 -4.08
CA ILE A 375 6.78 -13.36 -4.02
C ILE A 375 5.44 -13.92 -3.57
N THR A 376 5.00 -13.55 -2.36
CA THR A 376 3.66 -13.85 -1.87
C THR A 376 2.64 -12.98 -2.59
N LEU A 377 1.55 -13.58 -3.05
CA LEU A 377 0.45 -12.89 -3.73
C LEU A 377 -0.64 -12.55 -2.71
N SER A 378 -1.03 -11.28 -2.65
CA SER A 378 -2.07 -10.78 -1.74
C SER A 378 -2.93 -9.70 -2.42
N PRO A 379 -4.25 -9.91 -2.53
CA PRO A 379 -4.94 -11.17 -2.24
C PRO A 379 -4.44 -12.30 -3.16
N ALA A 380 -4.48 -13.54 -2.69
CA ALA A 380 -4.18 -14.69 -3.53
C ALA A 380 -5.19 -14.74 -4.70
N PRO A 381 -4.74 -14.64 -5.97
CA PRO A 381 -5.66 -14.64 -7.09
C PRO A 381 -6.11 -16.06 -7.44
N ARG A 382 -7.38 -16.19 -7.85
CA ARG A 382 -8.04 -17.46 -8.15
C ARG A 382 -8.06 -17.76 -9.64
N SER A 383 -7.72 -19.00 -10.02
CA SER A 383 -8.06 -19.58 -11.33
C SER A 383 -9.32 -20.43 -11.18
N THR A 384 -10.31 -20.26 -12.03
CA THR A 384 -11.55 -21.07 -11.99
C THR A 384 -11.74 -21.80 -13.30
N ALA A 385 -11.74 -23.13 -13.28
CA ALA A 385 -11.84 -23.95 -14.49
C ALA A 385 -13.15 -23.65 -15.27
N PRO A 386 -13.11 -23.57 -16.61
CA PRO A 386 -11.94 -23.71 -17.48
C PRO A 386 -11.20 -22.37 -17.75
N THR A 387 -11.59 -21.29 -17.08
CA THR A 387 -11.04 -19.95 -17.29
C THR A 387 -9.63 -19.85 -16.71
N ALA A 388 -8.68 -19.48 -17.56
CA ALA A 388 -7.32 -19.24 -17.14
C ALA A 388 -7.20 -17.91 -16.37
N MET A 389 -6.37 -17.93 -15.32
CA MET A 389 -5.84 -16.74 -14.67
C MET A 389 -4.56 -16.30 -15.40
N HIS A 390 -4.39 -14.99 -15.54
CA HIS A 390 -3.24 -14.38 -16.22
C HIS A 390 -2.49 -13.50 -15.23
N LEU A 391 -1.24 -13.84 -14.97
CA LEU A 391 -0.32 -13.05 -14.16
C LEU A 391 0.75 -12.43 -15.05
N LEU A 392 1.26 -11.27 -14.65
CA LEU A 392 2.38 -10.61 -15.31
C LEU A 392 3.55 -10.48 -14.34
N ALA A 393 4.67 -11.14 -14.66
CA ALA A 393 5.93 -10.96 -13.95
C ALA A 393 6.70 -9.79 -14.57
N VAL A 394 6.95 -8.79 -13.75
CA VAL A 394 7.42 -7.47 -14.17
C VAL A 394 8.70 -7.11 -13.43
N ALA A 395 9.70 -6.63 -14.16
CA ALA A 395 10.92 -6.08 -13.62
C ALA A 395 10.78 -4.56 -13.54
N SER A 396 10.79 -3.97 -12.34
CA SER A 396 11.07 -2.53 -12.23
C SER A 396 12.57 -2.33 -12.10
N VAL A 397 13.13 -1.73 -13.14
CA VAL A 397 14.54 -1.42 -13.26
C VAL A 397 14.79 -0.11 -12.52
N ALA A 398 15.74 -0.09 -11.60
CA ALA A 398 16.09 1.13 -10.89
C ALA A 398 16.59 2.21 -11.86
N GLY A 399 16.31 3.49 -11.57
CA GLY A 399 16.83 4.62 -12.36
C GLY A 399 18.36 4.63 -12.44
N ALA A 400 19.03 4.12 -11.42
CA ALA A 400 20.48 4.00 -11.35
C ALA A 400 21.06 2.74 -12.03
N ALA A 401 20.24 1.96 -12.74
CA ALA A 401 20.71 0.76 -13.42
C ALA A 401 21.77 1.12 -14.46
N ALA A 402 22.90 0.42 -14.43
CA ALA A 402 24.01 0.69 -15.34
C ALA A 402 23.64 0.33 -16.78
N GLU A 403 23.93 1.24 -17.71
CA GLU A 403 23.77 1.03 -19.15
C GLU A 403 24.50 -0.25 -19.60
N ALA A 404 23.94 -0.92 -20.62
CA ALA A 404 24.42 -2.19 -21.17
C ALA A 404 24.37 -3.40 -20.22
N SER A 405 23.98 -3.22 -18.94
CA SER A 405 23.64 -4.36 -18.08
C SER A 405 22.43 -5.09 -18.63
N THR A 406 22.25 -6.35 -18.24
CA THR A 406 21.15 -7.19 -18.72
C THR A 406 20.28 -7.67 -17.58
N VAL A 407 18.97 -7.75 -17.83
CA VAL A 407 17.99 -8.36 -16.92
C VAL A 407 17.20 -9.41 -17.69
N GLN A 408 17.00 -10.55 -17.06
CA GLN A 408 16.16 -11.64 -17.56
C GLN A 408 15.47 -12.28 -16.35
N PHE A 409 14.18 -12.59 -16.47
CA PHE A 409 13.45 -13.31 -15.43
C PHE A 409 13.30 -14.77 -15.83
N GLN A 410 13.42 -15.66 -14.85
CA GLN A 410 13.07 -17.05 -14.99
C GLN A 410 12.04 -17.40 -13.93
N LEU A 411 10.88 -17.89 -14.36
CA LEU A 411 9.96 -18.56 -13.45
C LEU A 411 10.65 -19.86 -13.00
N ALA A 412 10.89 -19.99 -11.69
CA ALA A 412 11.61 -21.14 -11.15
C ALA A 412 10.82 -22.44 -11.40
N ALA A 413 11.52 -23.57 -11.52
CA ALA A 413 10.87 -24.86 -11.63
C ALA A 413 10.00 -25.12 -10.40
N ASN A 414 8.74 -25.50 -10.61
CA ASN A 414 7.74 -25.65 -9.55
C ASN A 414 7.58 -24.40 -8.67
N GLY A 415 7.93 -23.22 -9.20
CA GLY A 415 8.00 -21.97 -8.46
C GLY A 415 6.65 -21.30 -8.22
N VAL A 416 5.53 -21.92 -8.60
CA VAL A 416 4.18 -21.42 -8.28
C VAL A 416 3.58 -22.35 -7.24
N THR A 417 3.11 -21.80 -6.11
CA THR A 417 2.46 -22.59 -5.05
C THR A 417 1.02 -22.19 -4.86
N TYR A 418 0.19 -23.10 -4.37
CA TYR A 418 -1.20 -22.76 -4.01
C TYR A 418 -1.23 -21.89 -2.74
N SER A 419 -2.32 -21.17 -2.55
CA SER A 419 -2.65 -20.47 -1.31
C SER A 419 -3.62 -21.32 -0.49
N SER A 420 -3.41 -21.39 0.83
CA SER A 420 -4.40 -22.03 1.73
C SER A 420 -5.75 -21.31 1.73
N THR A 421 -5.83 -20.11 1.15
CA THR A 421 -7.09 -19.39 0.95
C THR A 421 -8.00 -20.00 -0.10
N GLY A 422 -7.53 -20.91 -0.96
CA GLY A 422 -8.39 -21.72 -1.84
C GLY A 422 -8.60 -23.14 -1.31
N GLY A 423 -8.25 -23.37 -0.03
CA GLY A 423 -8.23 -24.70 0.55
C GLY A 423 -6.89 -25.42 0.37
N THR A 424 -6.90 -26.75 0.42
CA THR A 424 -5.69 -27.59 0.34
C THR A 424 -5.51 -28.15 -1.06
N ASP A 425 -4.86 -27.39 -1.93
CA ASP A 425 -4.62 -27.78 -3.32
C ASP A 425 -3.25 -28.42 -3.57
N VAL A 426 -2.99 -28.83 -4.82
CA VAL A 426 -1.74 -29.45 -5.23
C VAL A 426 -0.88 -28.44 -5.99
N ASN A 427 0.37 -28.28 -5.56
CA ASN A 427 1.35 -27.44 -6.28
C ASN A 427 1.63 -28.01 -7.69
N PRO A 428 1.66 -27.17 -8.73
CA PRO A 428 1.98 -27.61 -10.09
C PRO A 428 3.42 -28.11 -10.21
N THR A 429 3.63 -29.10 -11.09
CA THR A 429 4.97 -29.54 -11.48
C THR A 429 5.29 -29.08 -12.91
N PHE A 430 6.35 -28.31 -13.08
CA PHE A 430 6.78 -27.77 -14.37
C PHE A 430 8.27 -27.38 -14.35
N SER A 431 8.93 -27.42 -15.52
CA SER A 431 10.33 -27.00 -15.66
C SER A 431 10.46 -25.48 -15.62
N ALA A 432 11.63 -24.98 -15.22
CA ALA A 432 11.89 -23.53 -15.22
C ALA A 432 11.76 -22.94 -16.63
N VAL A 433 11.16 -21.75 -16.74
CA VAL A 433 10.96 -21.05 -18.02
C VAL A 433 11.49 -19.62 -17.94
N SER A 434 12.34 -19.23 -18.88
CA SER A 434 12.96 -17.90 -18.93
C SER A 434 12.28 -16.97 -19.92
N SER A 435 12.24 -15.69 -19.59
CA SER A 435 11.95 -14.60 -20.53
C SER A 435 13.08 -14.43 -21.55
N GLY A 436 12.87 -13.55 -22.53
CA GLY A 436 13.96 -12.93 -23.27
C GLY A 436 14.88 -12.10 -22.37
N VAL A 437 16.04 -11.71 -22.90
CA VAL A 437 17.00 -10.83 -22.22
C VAL A 437 16.74 -9.39 -22.65
N SER A 438 16.61 -8.49 -21.66
CA SER A 438 16.52 -7.04 -21.90
C SER A 438 17.84 -6.37 -21.54
N THR A 439 18.41 -5.61 -22.47
CA THR A 439 19.60 -4.78 -22.24
C THR A 439 19.19 -3.39 -21.75
N ILE A 440 19.84 -2.88 -20.71
CA ILE A 440 19.52 -1.56 -20.15
C ILE A 440 20.00 -0.46 -21.08
N SER A 441 19.09 0.45 -21.47
CA SER A 441 19.33 1.58 -22.36
C SER A 441 19.13 2.93 -21.64
N GLY A 442 19.97 3.91 -21.94
CA GLY A 442 19.94 5.25 -21.37
C GLY A 442 21.07 5.49 -20.39
N SER A 443 21.72 6.66 -20.50
CA SER A 443 22.66 7.16 -19.49
C SER A 443 21.96 7.09 -18.14
N PRO A 444 22.59 6.53 -17.09
CA PRO A 444 22.09 6.70 -15.73
C PRO A 444 21.81 8.19 -15.53
N PRO A 445 20.71 8.58 -14.88
CA PRO A 445 20.71 9.82 -14.12
C PRO A 445 22.00 9.81 -13.28
N PRO A 446 22.67 10.96 -13.06
CA PRO A 446 23.80 11.00 -12.15
C PRO A 446 23.41 10.24 -10.89
N PRO A 447 24.31 9.37 -10.37
CA PRO A 447 23.96 8.34 -9.42
C PRO A 447 23.11 8.95 -8.30
N PRO A 448 22.01 8.29 -7.88
CA PRO A 448 21.27 8.77 -6.71
C PRO A 448 22.21 8.69 -5.50
N GLY A 449 22.78 9.84 -5.14
CA GLY A 449 23.19 10.14 -3.77
C GLY A 449 21.93 10.27 -2.90
N PRO A 450 22.06 10.03 -1.59
CA PRO A 450 21.13 9.25 -0.78
C PRO A 450 19.75 9.89 -0.54
N ALA A 451 18.82 9.06 -0.07
CA ALA A 451 17.52 9.45 0.47
C ALA A 451 17.55 10.75 1.28
N ALA A 452 16.52 11.60 1.10
CA ALA A 452 16.30 12.89 1.75
C ALA A 452 17.41 13.95 1.54
N GLY A 453 17.03 15.15 1.08
CA GLY A 453 17.92 16.33 1.09
C GLY A 453 18.59 16.68 -0.23
N CYS A 454 17.84 16.79 -1.32
CA CYS A 454 18.32 17.45 -2.56
C CYS A 454 18.22 18.99 -2.47
N VAL A 455 17.21 19.48 -1.73
CA VAL A 455 16.97 20.89 -1.39
C VAL A 455 16.23 20.92 -0.06
N VAL A 456 16.57 21.89 0.80
CA VAL A 456 15.98 22.07 2.12
C VAL A 456 15.58 23.54 2.32
N ILE A 457 14.65 23.79 3.24
CA ILE A 457 14.28 25.14 3.65
C ILE A 457 15.28 25.60 4.71
N ASN A 458 16.04 26.65 4.39
CA ASN A 458 17.11 27.18 5.23
C ASN A 458 16.59 28.18 6.26
N LYS A 459 15.69 29.09 5.83
CA LYS A 459 15.02 30.06 6.70
C LYS A 459 13.75 30.62 6.08
N TYR A 460 12.89 31.24 6.89
CA TYR A 460 11.84 32.12 6.45
C TYR A 460 11.68 33.33 7.37
N LEU A 461 11.08 34.41 6.85
CA LEU A 461 10.69 35.62 7.56
C LEU A 461 9.17 35.64 7.71
N ASN A 462 8.66 35.75 8.94
CA ASN A 462 7.31 36.22 9.20
C ASN A 462 7.37 37.75 9.22
N SER A 463 6.94 38.41 8.15
CA SER A 463 6.93 39.86 8.06
C SER A 463 5.74 40.51 8.76
N GLY A 464 4.72 39.73 9.13
CA GLY A 464 3.41 40.19 9.61
C GLY A 464 2.59 40.97 8.56
N THR A 465 3.05 40.98 7.31
CA THR A 465 2.45 41.69 6.17
C THR A 465 2.66 40.85 4.90
N THR A 466 2.55 41.44 3.71
CA THR A 466 2.82 40.74 2.44
C THR A 466 4.33 40.56 2.15
N GLY A 467 5.22 40.91 3.08
CA GLY A 467 6.67 40.87 2.89
C GLY A 467 7.33 39.51 3.20
N ASP A 468 6.55 38.44 3.31
CA ASP A 468 7.06 37.14 3.70
C ASP A 468 8.03 36.58 2.65
N THR A 469 9.08 35.93 3.14
CA THR A 469 10.17 35.45 2.30
C THR A 469 10.69 34.12 2.82
N VAL A 470 10.99 33.18 1.92
CA VAL A 470 11.59 31.89 2.23
C VAL A 470 12.93 31.75 1.53
N GLU A 471 13.91 31.13 2.18
CA GLU A 471 15.18 30.75 1.59
C GLU A 471 15.29 29.24 1.50
N LEU A 472 15.57 28.73 0.30
CA LEU A 472 15.95 27.33 0.10
C LEU A 472 17.47 27.22 -0.01
N LEU A 473 18.02 26.11 0.49
CA LEU A 473 19.40 25.70 0.26
C LEU A 473 19.39 24.45 -0.64
N VAL A 474 20.01 24.57 -1.81
CA VAL A 474 20.22 23.43 -2.71
C VAL A 474 21.41 22.60 -2.21
N VAL A 475 21.19 21.30 -2.00
CA VAL A 475 22.17 20.38 -1.45
C VAL A 475 22.74 19.49 -2.55
N GLN A 476 21.91 19.08 -3.50
CA GLN A 476 22.34 18.29 -4.66
C GLN A 476 22.87 19.19 -5.78
N ASP A 477 24.01 18.84 -6.36
CA ASP A 477 24.52 19.57 -7.52
C ASP A 477 23.70 19.25 -8.77
N GLN A 478 23.47 20.27 -9.61
CA GLN A 478 22.67 20.18 -10.84
C GLN A 478 21.26 19.65 -10.58
N LEU A 479 20.63 20.13 -9.50
CA LEU A 479 19.26 19.78 -9.17
C LEU A 479 18.28 20.35 -10.19
N ASP A 480 17.46 19.49 -10.79
CA ASP A 480 16.30 19.90 -11.56
C ASP A 480 15.12 20.13 -10.59
N MET A 481 14.71 21.39 -10.49
CA MET A 481 13.62 21.84 -9.62
C MET A 481 12.31 22.08 -10.38
N ARG A 482 12.27 21.86 -11.70
CA ARG A 482 11.06 22.07 -12.50
C ARG A 482 9.93 21.17 -12.01
N GLY A 483 8.76 21.76 -11.79
CA GLY A 483 7.57 21.07 -11.29
C GLY A 483 7.54 20.84 -9.78
N MET A 484 8.60 21.15 -9.02
CA MET A 484 8.55 21.15 -7.55
C MET A 484 7.57 22.22 -7.04
N ILE A 485 7.08 22.10 -5.81
CA ILE A 485 6.03 22.99 -5.27
C ILE A 485 6.44 23.60 -3.94
N MET A 486 6.47 24.93 -3.87
CA MET A 486 6.57 25.68 -2.63
C MET A 486 5.16 25.90 -2.04
N LYS A 487 4.98 25.56 -0.76
CA LYS A 487 3.69 25.61 -0.06
C LYS A 487 3.85 26.24 1.31
N ASP A 488 2.95 27.14 1.69
CA ASP A 488 2.73 27.55 3.08
C ASP A 488 1.41 26.96 3.61
N PHE A 489 1.38 26.73 4.92
CA PHE A 489 0.24 26.19 5.64
C PHE A 489 -0.24 27.24 6.63
N SER A 490 -1.31 27.94 6.25
CA SER A 490 -1.87 29.02 7.06
C SER A 490 -2.36 28.53 8.43
N SER A 491 -2.44 29.44 9.40
CA SER A 491 -3.14 29.22 10.68
C SER A 491 -2.66 27.98 11.46
N SER A 492 -1.39 27.94 11.85
CA SER A 492 -0.82 26.97 12.82
C SER A 492 -0.49 25.57 12.28
N MET A 493 0.01 25.46 11.05
CA MET A 493 0.35 24.18 10.38
C MET A 493 -0.81 23.18 10.32
N ALA A 494 -2.05 23.63 10.54
CA ALA A 494 -3.24 22.78 10.57
C ALA A 494 -4.05 22.96 9.28
N SER A 495 -4.06 24.17 8.72
CA SER A 495 -4.80 24.50 7.51
C SER A 495 -3.92 24.35 6.27
N ASP A 496 -4.45 23.69 5.25
CA ASP A 496 -3.83 23.57 3.92
C ASP A 496 -4.17 24.76 2.99
N GLY A 497 -4.87 25.77 3.53
CA GLY A 497 -5.40 26.91 2.76
C GLY A 497 -4.38 27.93 2.22
N GLY A 498 -3.10 27.81 2.61
CA GLY A 498 -2.05 28.75 2.20
C GLY A 498 -1.70 28.69 0.71
N GLY A 499 -0.82 29.60 0.30
CA GLY A 499 -0.26 29.71 -1.04
C GLY A 499 0.46 28.45 -1.52
N LYS A 500 0.42 28.24 -2.84
CA LYS A 500 1.04 27.10 -3.53
C LYS A 500 1.61 27.59 -4.85
N TYR A 501 2.91 27.38 -5.04
CA TYR A 501 3.65 27.86 -6.21
C TYR A 501 4.49 26.73 -6.78
N THR A 502 4.18 26.35 -8.01
CA THR A 502 4.92 25.32 -8.73
C THR A 502 6.05 25.97 -9.50
N PHE A 503 7.28 25.48 -9.36
CA PHE A 503 8.41 25.88 -10.16
C PHE A 503 8.11 25.55 -11.63
N SER A 504 8.15 26.55 -12.50
CA SER A 504 7.79 26.40 -13.92
C SER A 504 8.79 25.52 -14.68
N THR A 505 8.53 25.29 -15.96
CA THR A 505 9.45 24.58 -16.87
C THR A 505 10.66 25.42 -17.31
N ASN A 506 10.84 26.62 -16.74
CA ASN A 506 11.93 27.52 -17.10
C ASN A 506 13.31 26.85 -16.89
N ALA A 507 14.24 27.11 -17.82
CA ALA A 507 15.59 26.54 -17.79
C ALA A 507 16.39 26.95 -16.55
N LEU A 508 16.07 28.08 -15.90
CA LEU A 508 16.62 28.49 -14.60
C LEU A 508 16.62 27.34 -13.59
N TRP A 509 15.54 26.56 -13.58
CA TRP A 509 15.31 25.49 -12.62
C TRP A 509 15.87 24.14 -13.05
N SER A 510 16.41 24.01 -14.27
CA SER A 510 16.77 22.70 -14.84
C SER A 510 18.05 22.08 -14.29
N SER A 511 18.91 22.88 -13.65
CA SER A 511 20.24 22.43 -13.17
C SER A 511 20.83 23.40 -12.13
N VAL A 512 20.16 23.56 -11.00
CA VAL A 512 20.62 24.45 -9.92
C VAL A 512 21.80 23.81 -9.18
N ARG A 513 22.86 24.59 -8.91
CA ARG A 513 24.10 24.08 -8.31
C ARG A 513 23.97 23.88 -6.80
N ALA A 514 24.72 22.93 -6.25
CA ALA A 514 24.80 22.72 -4.80
C ALA A 514 25.39 23.96 -4.11
N GLY A 515 24.84 24.30 -2.94
CA GLY A 515 25.20 25.48 -2.16
C GLY A 515 24.57 26.79 -2.65
N THR A 516 23.66 26.74 -3.64
CA THR A 516 22.84 27.87 -4.05
C THR A 516 21.77 28.18 -2.99
N LEU A 517 21.66 29.45 -2.61
CA LEU A 517 20.59 29.98 -1.78
C LEU A 517 19.52 30.62 -2.68
N ILE A 518 18.30 30.10 -2.62
CA ILE A 518 17.17 30.60 -3.42
C ILE A 518 16.23 31.38 -2.52
N ILE A 519 16.15 32.68 -2.73
CA ILE A 519 15.28 33.62 -2.01
C ILE A 519 13.96 33.70 -2.78
N LEU A 520 12.88 33.34 -2.10
CA LEU A 520 11.52 33.31 -2.61
C LEU A 520 10.69 34.38 -1.91
N ARG A 521 10.42 35.49 -2.61
CA ARG A 521 9.66 36.63 -2.06
C ARG A 521 8.19 36.51 -2.36
N ASN A 522 7.33 36.99 -1.46
CA ASN A 522 5.91 37.15 -1.74
C ASN A 522 5.62 38.41 -2.60
N ASP A 523 6.21 38.46 -3.79
CA ASP A 523 6.01 39.51 -4.79
C ASP A 523 6.18 38.94 -6.20
N ALA A 524 6.17 39.80 -7.22
CA ALA A 524 6.35 39.41 -8.62
C ALA A 524 7.76 39.72 -9.19
N THR A 525 8.71 40.10 -8.34
CA THR A 525 10.05 40.54 -8.76
C THR A 525 10.91 39.37 -9.24
N ALA A 526 12.02 39.68 -9.90
CA ALA A 526 13.07 38.73 -10.27
C ALA A 526 14.40 39.47 -10.12
N ALA A 527 14.81 39.67 -8.87
CA ALA A 527 15.95 40.51 -8.52
C ALA A 527 17.28 39.87 -8.91
N ASP A 528 17.37 38.53 -8.89
CA ASP A 528 18.52 37.79 -9.40
C ASP A 528 18.09 36.43 -10.00
N VAL A 529 18.34 36.27 -11.30
CA VAL A 529 17.99 35.08 -12.10
C VAL A 529 19.16 34.62 -12.96
N ILE A 530 20.38 35.02 -12.61
CA ILE A 530 21.57 34.71 -13.42
C ILE A 530 21.97 33.26 -13.17
N THR A 531 21.81 32.42 -14.19
CA THR A 531 22.30 31.04 -14.18
C THR A 531 23.80 31.00 -14.45
N GLY A 532 24.54 30.29 -13.58
CA GLY A 532 25.99 30.05 -13.75
C GLY A 532 26.92 31.02 -13.03
N GLY A 533 26.39 31.90 -12.16
CA GLY A 533 27.17 32.87 -11.38
C GLY A 533 28.01 32.25 -10.24
N THR A 534 29.10 32.94 -9.90
CA THR A 534 29.98 32.63 -8.75
C THR A 534 29.38 33.03 -7.39
N ASP A 535 28.23 33.70 -7.38
CA ASP A 535 27.57 34.24 -6.18
C ASP A 535 26.71 33.22 -5.43
N PHE A 536 26.19 32.18 -6.12
CA PHE A 536 25.34 31.13 -5.54
C PHE A 536 24.09 31.68 -4.85
N VAL A 537 23.49 32.73 -5.40
CA VAL A 537 22.24 33.31 -4.92
C VAL A 537 21.26 33.44 -6.08
N LEU A 538 19.99 33.16 -5.84
CA LEU A 538 18.88 33.48 -6.73
C LEU A 538 17.82 34.24 -5.91
N ASP A 539 17.22 35.27 -6.46
CA ASP A 539 16.19 36.08 -5.79
C ASP A 539 15.01 36.29 -6.74
N VAL A 540 13.93 35.55 -6.49
CA VAL A 540 12.78 35.44 -7.39
C VAL A 540 11.47 35.50 -6.60
N GLY A 541 10.56 36.37 -7.02
CA GLY A 541 9.22 36.49 -6.45
C GLY A 541 8.30 35.35 -6.87
N LEU A 542 7.55 34.80 -5.93
CA LEU A 542 6.62 33.68 -6.12
C LEU A 542 5.47 34.02 -7.08
N ALA A 543 5.05 35.29 -7.15
CA ALA A 543 4.02 35.74 -8.09
C ALA A 543 4.58 36.00 -9.51
N ASN A 544 5.89 35.79 -9.75
CA ASN A 544 6.45 35.91 -11.08
C ASN A 544 6.09 34.70 -11.95
N THR A 545 5.18 34.91 -12.90
CA THR A 545 4.62 33.85 -13.75
C THR A 545 5.61 33.24 -14.75
N THR A 546 6.77 33.85 -14.94
CA THR A 546 7.85 33.28 -15.77
C THR A 546 8.53 32.11 -15.08
N TYR A 547 8.61 32.17 -13.75
CA TYR A 547 9.37 31.23 -12.94
C TYR A 547 8.49 30.32 -12.10
N PHE A 548 7.24 30.73 -11.83
CA PHE A 548 6.28 29.97 -11.03
C PHE A 548 4.89 29.91 -11.66
N THR A 549 4.12 28.89 -11.31
CA THR A 549 2.69 28.79 -11.57
C THR A 549 1.95 28.74 -10.24
N SER A 550 1.07 29.71 -9.98
CA SER A 550 0.25 29.73 -8.78
C SER A 550 -0.84 28.67 -8.84
N GLY A 551 -1.00 27.92 -7.75
CA GLY A 551 -2.12 27.01 -7.52
C GLY A 551 -3.26 27.63 -6.70
N GLY A 552 -3.17 28.92 -6.36
CA GLY A 552 -4.08 29.65 -5.47
C GLY A 552 -3.63 29.70 -4.00
N GLY A 553 -4.46 30.29 -3.13
CA GLY A 553 -4.12 30.54 -1.72
C GLY A 553 -3.30 31.82 -1.52
N THR A 554 -3.19 32.27 -0.28
CA THR A 554 -2.36 33.42 0.11
C THR A 554 -1.08 32.90 0.72
N PHE A 555 0.08 33.43 0.30
CA PHE A 555 1.35 33.12 0.96
C PHE A 555 1.51 34.06 2.15
N ASP A 556 1.11 33.63 3.34
CA ASP A 556 1.03 34.50 4.52
C ASP A 556 1.63 33.84 5.76
N ILE A 557 2.94 33.95 5.94
CA ILE A 557 3.66 33.24 7.00
C ILE A 557 3.38 33.86 8.37
N GLY A 558 2.50 33.21 9.12
CA GLY A 558 2.16 33.50 10.50
C GLY A 558 3.15 32.94 11.54
N GLY A 559 2.87 33.22 12.81
CA GLY A 559 3.82 32.93 13.89
C GLY A 559 3.96 31.49 14.33
N THR A 560 3.03 30.61 13.93
CA THR A 560 3.10 29.16 14.22
C THR A 560 3.00 28.32 12.97
N GLU A 561 3.39 28.87 11.82
CA GLU A 561 3.13 28.25 10.53
C GLU A 561 4.26 27.35 10.05
N MET A 562 3.97 26.65 8.96
CA MET A 562 4.88 25.75 8.28
C MET A 562 4.95 26.12 6.81
N VAL A 563 6.16 26.10 6.29
CA VAL A 563 6.42 26.10 4.86
C VAL A 563 7.01 24.77 4.44
N MET A 564 6.77 24.36 3.20
CA MET A 564 7.12 23.06 2.66
C MET A 564 7.52 23.16 1.20
N ILE A 565 8.59 22.45 0.85
CA ILE A 565 8.96 22.17 -0.54
C ILE A 565 8.57 20.72 -0.85
N LYS A 566 7.86 20.51 -1.96
CA LYS A 566 7.33 19.19 -2.38
C LYS A 566 7.95 18.77 -3.71
N ALA A 567 8.05 17.45 -3.89
CA ALA A 567 8.60 16.83 -5.09
C ALA A 567 7.75 17.14 -6.34
N ALA A 568 8.41 17.19 -7.50
CA ALA A 568 7.74 17.34 -8.78
C ALA A 568 6.72 16.21 -9.02
N GLY A 569 5.58 16.56 -9.61
CA GLY A 569 4.47 15.60 -9.85
C GLY A 569 3.62 15.27 -8.62
N SER A 570 3.95 15.81 -7.43
CA SER A 570 3.10 15.66 -6.24
C SER A 570 1.85 16.54 -6.33
N GLY A 571 0.75 16.11 -5.70
CA GLY A 571 -0.43 16.96 -5.53
C GLY A 571 -0.11 18.21 -4.70
N THR A 572 -0.74 19.35 -5.01
CA THR A 572 -0.47 20.65 -4.34
C THR A 572 -1.01 20.75 -2.91
N SER A 573 -1.89 19.82 -2.52
CA SER A 573 -2.53 19.79 -1.20
C SER A 573 -1.85 18.80 -0.26
N GLY A 574 -1.99 19.05 1.04
CA GLY A 574 -1.51 18.20 2.12
C GLY A 574 0.01 17.99 2.13
N SER A 575 0.45 17.05 2.97
CA SER A 575 1.87 16.78 3.22
C SER A 575 2.48 15.68 2.33
N THR A 576 1.69 14.98 1.51
CA THR A 576 2.20 13.94 0.60
C THR A 576 3.17 14.53 -0.41
N GLY A 577 4.29 13.84 -0.64
CA GLY A 577 5.36 14.35 -1.50
C GLY A 577 6.18 15.48 -0.89
N SER A 578 6.05 15.75 0.42
CA SER A 578 6.95 16.64 1.14
C SER A 578 8.40 16.18 0.96
N TRP A 579 9.24 17.13 0.53
CA TRP A 579 10.68 16.94 0.40
C TRP A 579 11.42 17.51 1.61
N HIS A 580 10.97 18.67 2.09
CA HIS A 580 11.39 19.26 3.35
C HIS A 580 10.33 20.23 3.87
N ALA A 581 10.21 20.34 5.19
CA ALA A 581 9.35 21.33 5.84
C ALA A 581 10.10 22.07 6.95
N LEU A 582 9.79 23.36 7.11
CA LEU A 582 10.27 24.18 8.21
C LEU A 582 9.08 24.88 8.87
N ALA A 583 8.97 24.78 10.19
CA ALA A 583 7.87 25.36 10.95
C ALA A 583 8.33 26.04 12.25
N SER A 584 7.46 26.84 12.86
CA SER A 584 7.69 27.47 14.17
C SER A 584 6.54 27.23 15.15
N GLY A 585 6.83 27.19 16.44
CA GLY A 585 5.83 26.97 17.50
C GLY A 585 5.41 25.50 17.68
N THR A 586 4.18 25.31 18.17
CA THR A 586 3.62 24.00 18.51
C THR A 586 3.24 23.23 17.24
N ALA A 587 3.67 21.98 17.11
CA ALA A 587 3.34 21.18 15.94
C ALA A 587 1.83 21.00 15.74
N GLY A 588 1.36 21.39 14.55
CA GLY A 588 0.01 21.11 14.06
C GLY A 588 -0.13 19.76 13.37
N ILE A 589 -1.34 19.49 12.87
CA ILE A 589 -1.70 18.22 12.24
C ILE A 589 -0.93 17.96 10.94
N GLN A 590 -0.72 18.98 10.08
CA GLN A 590 -0.02 18.79 8.80
C GLN A 590 1.47 18.61 9.02
N TYR A 591 2.05 19.30 10.01
CA TYR A 591 3.44 19.09 10.41
C TYR A 591 3.66 17.67 10.93
N THR A 592 2.75 17.19 11.79
CA THR A 592 2.81 15.82 12.32
C THR A 592 2.72 14.80 11.19
N ALA A 593 1.81 15.00 10.25
CA ALA A 593 1.60 14.15 9.09
C ALA A 593 2.69 14.26 8.00
N ALA A 594 3.54 15.30 8.03
CA ALA A 594 4.62 15.43 7.05
C ALA A 594 5.71 14.37 7.30
N PRO A 595 6.18 13.68 6.24
CA PRO A 595 7.32 12.77 6.37
C PRO A 595 8.60 13.55 6.73
N THR A 596 9.60 12.85 7.27
CA THR A 596 10.94 13.40 7.40
C THR A 596 11.61 13.47 6.01
N PRO A 597 12.52 14.43 5.76
CA PRO A 597 13.07 15.39 6.71
C PRO A 597 12.15 16.60 6.92
N LYS A 598 11.98 17.02 8.18
CA LYS A 598 11.24 18.23 8.57
C LYS A 598 11.88 18.84 9.80
N LEU A 599 11.84 20.16 9.94
CA LEU A 599 12.47 20.90 11.03
C LEU A 599 11.45 21.84 11.69
N ARG A 600 11.52 22.00 13.02
CA ARG A 600 10.62 22.89 13.75
C ARG A 600 11.35 23.69 14.82
N ALA A 601 11.12 24.99 14.84
CA ALA A 601 11.48 25.83 15.98
C ALA A 601 10.43 25.67 17.07
N ALA A 602 10.86 25.38 18.31
CA ALA A 602 9.92 25.26 19.43
C ALA A 602 9.19 26.59 19.73
N THR A 603 9.88 27.72 19.51
CA THR A 603 9.32 29.07 19.71
C THR A 603 8.62 29.56 18.45
N ALA A 604 7.48 30.23 18.62
CA ALA A 604 6.79 30.93 17.54
C ALA A 604 7.63 32.10 16.98
N SER A 605 7.47 32.41 15.69
CA SER A 605 8.08 33.59 15.05
C SER A 605 7.12 34.78 15.12
N ASN A 606 7.44 35.84 15.87
CA ASN A 606 6.62 37.05 15.84
C ASN A 606 6.83 37.85 14.55
N THR A 607 6.01 38.86 14.33
CA THR A 607 6.15 39.83 13.23
C THR A 607 7.57 40.42 13.18
N GLY A 608 8.17 40.38 11.99
CA GLY A 608 9.54 40.83 11.72
C GLY A 608 10.63 39.85 12.13
N GLN A 609 10.27 38.64 12.57
CA GLN A 609 11.23 37.63 13.05
C GLN A 609 11.38 36.46 12.09
N TYR A 610 12.55 35.82 12.20
CA TYR A 610 12.91 34.67 11.38
C TYR A 610 12.65 33.36 12.10
N CYS A 611 12.39 32.32 11.31
CA CYS A 611 12.59 30.93 11.68
C CYS A 611 13.66 30.34 10.77
N TYR A 612 14.71 29.74 11.32
CA TYR A 612 15.86 29.30 10.54
C TYR A 612 16.58 28.10 11.13
N ALA A 613 17.25 27.35 10.26
CA ALA A 613 18.10 26.24 10.64
C ALA A 613 19.43 26.75 11.25
N VAL A 614 19.75 26.33 12.47
CA VAL A 614 20.99 26.69 13.18
C VAL A 614 22.16 25.79 12.77
N ASN A 615 21.86 24.52 12.49
CA ASN A 615 22.79 23.46 12.07
C ASN A 615 23.87 23.06 13.10
N ASN A 616 23.55 23.01 14.40
CA ASN A 616 24.36 22.34 15.42
C ASN A 616 23.49 21.93 16.63
N ASN A 617 23.76 20.78 17.27
CA ASN A 617 23.07 20.27 18.47
C ASN A 617 23.73 20.76 19.79
N GLY A 618 24.14 22.03 19.86
CA GLY A 618 24.59 22.66 21.10
C GLY A 618 25.97 22.25 21.64
N SER A 619 26.82 21.56 20.86
CA SER A 619 28.21 21.28 21.24
C SER A 619 29.17 22.11 20.38
N ALA A 620 29.93 23.02 21.01
CA ALA A 620 30.97 23.78 20.35
C ALA A 620 31.96 22.82 19.66
N GLY A 621 32.19 23.00 18.35
CA GLY A 621 33.06 22.13 17.55
C GLY A 621 32.38 20.96 16.82
N THR A 622 31.04 20.92 16.76
CA THR A 622 30.30 19.93 15.96
C THR A 622 30.02 20.47 14.55
N GLU A 623 30.43 19.75 13.51
CA GLU A 623 30.24 20.14 12.11
C GLU A 623 28.74 20.15 11.74
N SER A 624 28.30 21.17 11.00
CA SER A 624 26.97 21.19 10.37
C SER A 624 26.86 20.12 9.30
N VAL A 625 25.76 19.38 9.33
CA VAL A 625 25.51 18.24 8.45
C VAL A 625 24.05 18.17 8.04
N LEU A 626 23.73 17.35 7.03
CA LEU A 626 22.39 17.33 6.42
C LEU A 626 21.31 16.86 7.39
N THR A 627 21.64 15.93 8.31
CA THR A 627 20.69 15.47 9.33
C THR A 627 20.21 16.58 10.26
N ASN A 628 20.95 17.68 10.41
CA ASN A 628 20.53 18.81 11.25
C ASN A 628 19.29 19.56 10.71
N PHE A 629 18.87 19.27 9.47
CA PHE A 629 17.60 19.73 8.91
C PHE A 629 16.41 18.82 9.27
N THR A 630 16.55 17.94 10.27
CA THR A 630 15.51 17.05 10.79
C THR A 630 15.20 17.30 12.27
N ASP A 631 13.94 17.17 12.67
CA ASP A 631 13.43 17.41 14.02
C ASP A 631 13.98 16.44 15.08
N ALA A 632 14.48 15.27 14.68
CA ALA A 632 15.16 14.32 15.57
C ALA A 632 16.52 14.81 16.07
N THR A 633 17.17 15.78 15.39
CA THR A 633 18.51 16.28 15.75
C THR A 633 18.71 17.81 15.59
N GLY A 634 17.72 18.55 15.09
CA GLY A 634 17.85 19.92 14.61
C GLY A 634 17.26 20.99 15.55
N LEU A 635 18.05 22.04 15.80
CA LEU A 635 17.63 23.28 16.45
C LEU A 635 17.22 24.27 15.36
N ALA A 636 15.92 24.45 15.11
CA ALA A 636 15.48 25.69 14.49
C ALA A 636 15.23 26.72 15.58
N LEU A 637 15.65 27.96 15.35
CA LEU A 637 15.34 29.08 16.24
C LEU A 637 14.22 29.90 15.64
N GLY A 638 13.14 30.02 16.40
CA GLY A 638 12.04 30.93 16.14
C GLY A 638 12.24 32.17 16.99
N GLY A 639 12.12 33.35 16.38
CA GLY A 639 12.19 34.62 17.08
C GLY A 639 13.56 35.33 17.02
N GLY A 640 14.47 34.88 16.15
CA GLY A 640 15.73 35.58 15.93
C GLY A 640 15.56 36.90 15.17
N SER A 641 16.41 37.88 15.48
CA SER A 641 16.54 39.16 14.78
C SER A 641 17.90 39.23 14.06
N GLY A 642 17.97 39.95 12.94
CA GLY A 642 19.25 40.24 12.26
C GLY A 642 19.75 39.20 11.24
N GLN A 643 18.89 38.30 10.75
CA GLN A 643 19.25 37.45 9.60
C GLN A 643 19.22 38.23 8.28
N THR A 644 20.07 37.83 7.34
CA THR A 644 20.11 38.35 5.97
C THR A 644 19.87 37.20 4.98
N PHE A 645 18.99 37.43 4.00
CA PHE A 645 18.78 36.49 2.89
C PHE A 645 19.98 36.48 1.93
N GLY A 646 20.30 35.31 1.37
CA GLY A 646 21.48 35.10 0.52
C GLY A 646 22.78 34.83 1.30
N THR A 647 22.73 34.77 2.64
CA THR A 647 23.87 34.45 3.50
C THR A 647 23.53 33.33 4.47
N GLY A 648 24.56 32.61 4.95
CA GLY A 648 24.39 31.57 5.96
C GLY A 648 23.83 32.11 7.28
N ASN A 649 23.07 31.26 7.99
CA ASN A 649 22.33 31.66 9.18
C ASN A 649 23.21 31.79 10.43
N THR A 650 24.28 30.98 10.47
CA THR A 650 25.27 30.88 11.54
C THR A 650 26.63 30.60 10.89
N THR A 651 27.72 30.66 11.65
CA THR A 651 29.04 30.25 11.15
C THR A 651 29.04 28.80 10.66
N ASP A 652 28.41 27.89 11.41
CA ASP A 652 28.38 26.47 11.06
C ASP A 652 27.52 26.22 9.79
N ASN A 653 26.34 26.86 9.70
CA ASN A 653 25.52 26.84 8.48
C ASN A 653 26.27 27.42 7.28
N THR A 654 27.02 28.51 7.48
CA THR A 654 27.88 29.10 6.43
C THR A 654 28.95 28.11 5.97
N ASN A 655 29.62 27.43 6.90
CA ASN A 655 30.62 26.42 6.57
C ASN A 655 30.02 25.25 5.79
N PHE A 656 28.81 24.81 6.14
CA PHE A 656 28.10 23.76 5.39
C PHE A 656 27.73 24.20 3.98
N ILE A 657 27.23 25.43 3.81
CA ILE A 657 26.93 25.98 2.48
C ILE A 657 28.22 26.03 1.64
N LEU A 658 29.33 26.51 2.21
CA LEU A 658 30.62 26.53 1.52
C LEU A 658 31.14 25.13 1.19
N PHE A 659 30.94 24.15 2.08
CA PHE A 659 31.25 22.75 1.79
C PHE A 659 30.47 22.25 0.57
N LEU A 660 29.16 22.51 0.48
CA LEU A 660 28.32 22.08 -0.65
C LEU A 660 28.79 22.67 -1.98
N ARG A 661 29.26 23.92 -1.99
CA ARG A 661 29.80 24.60 -3.18
C ARG A 661 31.06 23.93 -3.75
N GLY A 662 31.71 23.08 -2.96
CA GLY A 662 32.88 22.31 -3.37
C GLY A 662 34.19 23.09 -3.32
N THR A 663 35.28 22.37 -3.55
CA THR A 663 36.64 22.91 -3.50
C THR A 663 37.08 23.47 -4.85
N ALA A 664 38.17 24.25 -4.85
CA ALA A 664 38.92 24.58 -6.05
C ALA A 664 40.08 23.59 -6.22
N ALA A 665 40.09 22.85 -7.33
CA ALA A 665 41.28 22.14 -7.78
C ALA A 665 42.26 23.16 -8.38
N THR A 666 43.51 23.13 -7.94
CA THR A 666 44.59 23.99 -8.46
C THR A 666 45.42 23.23 -9.48
N GLY A 667 46.39 23.84 -10.15
CA GLY A 667 47.18 23.17 -11.20
C GLY A 667 47.96 21.95 -10.69
N GLY A 668 48.06 20.90 -11.52
CA GLY A 668 48.87 19.73 -11.18
C GLY A 668 50.36 20.07 -11.15
N THR A 669 51.11 19.49 -10.21
CA THR A 669 52.54 19.75 -10.01
C THR A 669 53.37 18.47 -10.15
N GLY A 670 54.70 18.60 -10.24
CA GLY A 670 55.61 17.45 -10.18
C GLY A 670 55.42 16.42 -11.31
N ALA A 671 55.03 16.87 -12.51
CA ALA A 671 54.80 15.98 -13.64
C ALA A 671 56.11 15.28 -14.08
N THR A 672 56.04 13.96 -14.25
CA THR A 672 57.09 13.10 -14.81
C THR A 672 56.58 12.45 -16.10
N GLY A 673 57.30 11.50 -16.69
CA GLY A 673 56.79 10.74 -17.84
C GLY A 673 55.60 9.84 -17.54
N THR A 674 55.33 9.53 -16.26
CA THR A 674 54.32 8.54 -15.85
C THR A 674 53.46 8.95 -14.66
N ALA A 675 53.59 10.17 -14.16
CA ALA A 675 52.88 10.63 -12.97
C ALA A 675 52.78 12.15 -12.87
N PHE A 676 51.85 12.66 -12.07
CA PHE A 676 51.80 14.04 -11.56
C PHE A 676 51.16 14.06 -10.16
N VAL A 677 51.23 15.19 -9.47
CA VAL A 677 50.53 15.41 -8.19
C VAL A 677 49.32 16.32 -8.43
N ALA A 678 48.13 15.80 -8.15
CA ALA A 678 46.88 16.58 -8.16
C ALA A 678 46.82 17.42 -6.88
N ASN A 679 46.38 18.69 -6.98
CA ASN A 679 46.32 19.64 -5.86
C ASN A 679 44.94 20.32 -5.76
N TRP A 680 44.46 20.58 -4.54
CA TRP A 680 43.22 21.29 -4.27
C TRP A 680 43.23 22.01 -2.92
N ASN A 681 42.31 22.97 -2.75
CA ASN A 681 42.13 23.68 -1.48
C ASN A 681 41.39 22.80 -0.46
N SER A 682 41.65 23.00 0.83
CA SER A 682 40.87 22.31 1.86
C SER A 682 39.44 22.87 1.93
N LEU A 683 38.48 21.99 2.21
CA LEU A 683 37.12 22.35 2.57
C LEU A 683 36.94 22.26 4.08
N VAL A 684 36.31 23.29 4.65
CA VAL A 684 35.85 23.25 6.04
C VAL A 684 34.82 22.12 6.15
N THR A 685 34.92 21.30 7.20
CA THR A 685 34.10 20.10 7.46
C THR A 685 34.35 18.85 6.59
N ALA A 686 35.32 18.90 5.66
CA ALA A 686 35.70 17.68 4.92
C ALA A 686 36.55 16.75 5.80
N THR A 687 36.09 15.51 5.95
CA THR A 687 36.80 14.41 6.64
C THR A 687 37.59 13.53 5.68
N SER A 688 37.29 13.58 4.38
CA SER A 688 38.07 12.95 3.31
C SER A 688 37.75 13.56 1.95
N TYR A 689 38.50 13.18 0.91
CA TYR A 689 38.25 13.60 -0.46
C TYR A 689 38.09 12.39 -1.41
N ARG A 690 37.33 12.61 -2.49
CA ARG A 690 37.23 11.73 -3.65
C ARG A 690 37.86 12.40 -4.86
N LEU A 691 38.70 11.67 -5.57
CA LEU A 691 39.42 12.14 -6.76
C LEU A 691 38.92 11.41 -8.01
N ASP A 692 38.56 12.19 -9.02
CA ASP A 692 38.40 11.68 -10.38
C ASP A 692 39.57 12.15 -11.24
N VAL A 693 40.11 11.28 -12.09
CA VAL A 693 41.09 11.63 -13.13
C VAL A 693 40.61 11.10 -14.47
N SER A 694 40.72 11.91 -15.52
CA SER A 694 40.26 11.61 -16.87
C SER A 694 41.25 12.13 -17.91
N THR A 695 41.24 11.53 -19.10
CA THR A 695 41.87 12.12 -20.30
C THR A 695 40.95 13.12 -21.00
N ASN A 696 39.68 13.20 -20.59
CA ASN A 696 38.65 14.04 -21.19
C ASN A 696 38.21 15.12 -20.17
N SER A 697 38.18 16.38 -20.59
CA SER A 697 37.80 17.51 -19.72
C SER A 697 36.35 17.44 -19.21
N ASN A 698 35.49 16.69 -19.89
CA ASN A 698 34.10 16.44 -19.51
C ASN A 698 33.91 15.19 -18.63
N PHE A 699 34.97 14.46 -18.29
CA PHE A 699 34.94 13.23 -17.47
C PHE A 699 34.01 12.13 -18.05
N SER A 700 33.91 12.05 -19.38
CA SER A 700 33.19 10.97 -20.09
C SER A 700 33.89 9.60 -20.02
N SER A 701 35.16 9.58 -19.62
CA SER A 701 35.94 8.38 -19.32
C SER A 701 36.81 8.67 -18.08
N PHE A 702 37.36 7.62 -17.46
CA PHE A 702 38.24 7.77 -16.30
C PHE A 702 39.51 6.97 -16.50
N VAL A 703 40.62 7.48 -15.94
CA VAL A 703 41.83 6.69 -15.78
C VAL A 703 41.49 5.55 -14.82
N THR A 704 41.90 4.33 -15.19
CA THR A 704 41.60 3.12 -14.39
C THR A 704 42.10 3.30 -12.95
N GLY A 705 41.22 3.08 -11.97
CA GLY A 705 41.53 3.26 -10.55
C GLY A 705 41.33 4.69 -10.01
N TYR A 706 41.04 5.67 -10.88
CA TYR A 706 40.81 7.08 -10.52
C TYR A 706 39.39 7.55 -10.85
N ASN A 707 38.38 6.69 -10.69
CA ASN A 707 36.98 7.07 -10.71
C ASN A 707 36.43 7.00 -9.29
N ASP A 708 36.08 8.15 -8.71
CA ASP A 708 35.63 8.28 -7.33
C ASP A 708 36.64 7.70 -6.32
N LEU A 709 37.95 7.87 -6.54
CA LEU A 709 38.98 7.30 -5.68
C LEU A 709 39.00 7.98 -4.32
N GLY A 710 38.87 7.22 -3.23
CA GLY A 710 39.06 7.75 -1.87
C GLY A 710 40.53 8.01 -1.58
N VAL A 711 40.89 9.27 -1.32
CA VAL A 711 42.29 9.69 -1.09
C VAL A 711 42.56 10.09 0.36
N GLY A 712 41.57 9.96 1.24
CA GLY A 712 41.66 10.38 2.64
C GLY A 712 41.58 11.91 2.81
N ASN A 713 41.93 12.40 4.00
CA ASN A 713 41.93 13.84 4.31
C ASN A 713 43.26 14.48 3.90
N VAL A 714 43.45 14.65 2.61
CA VAL A 714 44.64 15.27 2.02
C VAL A 714 44.23 16.39 1.06
N THR A 715 45.15 17.32 0.78
CA THR A 715 44.97 18.39 -0.21
C THR A 715 45.80 18.15 -1.48
N SER A 716 46.50 17.03 -1.56
CA SER A 716 47.20 16.58 -2.75
C SER A 716 47.27 15.06 -2.83
N TYR A 717 47.39 14.52 -4.04
CA TYR A 717 47.52 13.06 -4.25
C TYR A 717 48.36 12.73 -5.49
N PRO A 718 49.31 11.78 -5.41
CA PRO A 718 50.08 11.33 -6.56
C PRO A 718 49.24 10.47 -7.50
N VAL A 719 49.13 10.89 -8.75
CA VAL A 719 48.49 10.14 -9.84
C VAL A 719 49.60 9.48 -10.65
N THR A 720 49.61 8.15 -10.72
CA THR A 720 50.70 7.35 -11.32
C THR A 720 50.19 6.35 -12.35
N GLY A 721 51.10 5.66 -13.04
CA GLY A 721 50.74 4.66 -14.07
C GLY A 721 50.25 5.29 -15.38
N LEU A 722 50.65 6.53 -15.65
CA LEU A 722 50.18 7.30 -16.78
C LEU A 722 51.14 7.20 -17.97
N THR A 723 50.63 7.51 -19.17
CA THR A 723 51.44 7.79 -20.36
C THR A 723 51.47 9.30 -20.64
N PRO A 724 52.46 9.81 -21.38
CA PRO A 724 52.49 11.22 -21.79
C PRO A 724 51.16 11.67 -22.43
N GLY A 725 50.68 12.85 -22.03
CA GLY A 725 49.38 13.38 -22.42
C GLY A 725 48.84 14.42 -21.43
N THR A 726 47.69 14.98 -21.75
CA THR A 726 46.94 15.89 -20.87
C THR A 726 45.92 15.10 -20.06
N TYR A 727 45.92 15.30 -18.75
CA TYR A 727 44.95 14.71 -17.84
C TYR A 727 44.18 15.82 -17.13
N TYR A 728 42.90 15.57 -16.89
CA TYR A 728 42.00 16.41 -16.13
C TYR A 728 41.66 15.72 -14.82
N TYR A 729 41.55 16.48 -13.74
CA TYR A 729 41.10 15.95 -12.46
C TYR A 729 40.14 16.90 -11.78
N ARG A 730 39.23 16.32 -11.00
CA ARG A 730 38.27 17.04 -10.16
C ARG A 730 38.13 16.35 -8.82
N VAL A 731 37.78 17.12 -7.81
CA VAL A 731 37.80 16.67 -6.41
C VAL A 731 36.48 16.96 -5.73
N ARG A 732 36.01 16.04 -4.90
CA ARG A 732 34.86 16.23 -3.99
C ARG A 732 35.32 16.05 -2.55
N GLY A 733 34.91 16.94 -1.66
CA GLY A 733 34.99 16.70 -0.22
C GLY A 733 33.90 15.75 0.24
N VAL A 734 34.17 15.01 1.30
CA VAL A 734 33.20 14.15 2.01
C VAL A 734 33.22 14.58 3.46
N ASN A 735 32.07 14.88 4.05
CA ASN A 735 31.96 15.24 5.46
C ASN A 735 31.78 13.98 6.35
N ARG A 736 31.65 14.17 7.66
CA ARG A 736 31.51 13.06 8.63
C ARG A 736 30.29 12.16 8.39
N GLU A 737 29.22 12.67 7.79
CA GLU A 737 28.02 11.88 7.44
C GLU A 737 28.11 11.21 6.06
N GLY A 738 29.23 11.37 5.36
CA GLY A 738 29.37 10.86 4.01
C GLY A 738 28.71 11.74 2.93
N THR A 739 28.17 12.91 3.30
CA THR A 739 27.65 13.90 2.33
C THR A 739 28.81 14.37 1.46
N ARG A 740 28.59 14.43 0.15
CA ARG A 740 29.60 14.85 -0.83
C ARG A 740 29.38 16.31 -1.21
N SER A 741 30.45 17.07 -1.31
CA SER A 741 30.42 18.38 -1.95
C SER A 741 30.15 18.26 -3.44
N ARG A 742 29.85 19.38 -4.09
CA ARG A 742 30.04 19.52 -5.53
C ARG A 742 31.46 19.12 -5.95
N SER A 743 31.59 18.56 -7.15
CA SER A 743 32.92 18.40 -7.76
C SER A 743 33.52 19.78 -8.03
N SER A 744 34.82 19.93 -7.78
CA SER A 744 35.55 21.11 -8.24
C SER A 744 35.41 21.27 -9.75
N ASP A 745 35.58 22.49 -10.24
CA ASP A 745 35.85 22.67 -11.67
C ASP A 745 37.12 21.87 -12.03
N PRO A 746 37.19 21.28 -13.23
CA PRO A 746 38.33 20.48 -13.64
C PRO A 746 39.62 21.30 -13.67
N SER A 747 40.66 20.78 -13.02
CA SER A 747 42.03 21.23 -13.25
C SER A 747 42.73 20.27 -14.22
N SER A 748 43.85 20.69 -14.80
CA SER A 748 44.62 19.89 -15.74
C SER A 748 46.08 19.74 -15.33
N ALA A 749 46.69 18.63 -15.73
CA ALA A 749 48.12 18.39 -15.65
C ALA A 749 48.63 17.87 -17.01
N ASN A 750 49.77 18.38 -17.47
CA ASN A 750 50.41 17.93 -18.70
C ASN A 750 51.63 17.07 -18.37
N ILE A 751 51.64 15.86 -18.91
CA ILE A 751 52.68 14.85 -18.73
C ILE A 751 53.44 14.76 -20.05
N SER A 752 54.75 14.99 -20.01
CA SER A 752 55.62 14.83 -21.17
C SER A 752 56.63 13.73 -20.91
N SER A 753 57.03 12.99 -21.95
CA SER A 753 58.18 12.09 -21.85
C SER A 753 59.41 12.94 -21.53
N ILE A 754 60.09 12.67 -20.41
CA ILE A 754 61.36 13.34 -20.09
C ILE A 754 62.34 13.08 -21.25
N GLY A 755 62.69 14.14 -21.97
CA GLY A 755 63.60 14.08 -23.09
C GLY A 755 63.59 15.34 -23.96
N ASP A 756 63.73 16.53 -23.38
CA ASP A 756 64.23 17.69 -24.14
C ASP A 756 64.97 18.67 -23.21
N TRP A 757 66.01 18.16 -22.54
CA TRP A 757 67.12 19.04 -22.12
C TRP A 757 67.91 19.37 -23.37
N ARG A 758 67.51 20.42 -24.10
CA ARG A 758 68.43 21.08 -25.03
C ARG A 758 69.42 21.86 -24.19
N ILE A 759 70.60 21.28 -23.99
CA ILE A 759 71.80 22.01 -23.60
C ILE A 759 72.11 22.95 -24.77
N TYR A 760 71.98 24.26 -24.56
CA TYR A 760 72.51 25.29 -25.46
C TYR A 760 73.98 25.56 -25.17
#